data_AF-A0A7Y0TIN5-F1
#
_entry.id   AF-A0A7Y0TIN5-F1
#
_cell.length_a   1.000
_cell.length_b   1.000
_cell.length_c   1.000
_cell.angle_alpha   90.00
_cell.angle_beta   90.00
_cell.angle_gamma   90.00
#
_symmetry.space_group_name_H-M   'P 1'
#
loop_
_entity.id
_entity.type
_entity.pdbx_description
1 polymer ?
#
loop_
_entity_poly.entity_id
_entity_poly.type
_entity_poly.pdbx_seq_one_letter_code
_entity_poly.pdbx_strand_id
1 'polypeptide(L)'
;MDEFTESCFLPECELLPLTPDGWKNQIALNPPHLLLVESAWWGFAKLWHRKISEAASELRGLVAWCKVNNIPTVFWNKEDPVHFERFLITASLFDRVFTTDISCIPRYKKALGHDRVHLLPFACQPEVHNPVEIKERNTGACFAGSYYLRFPHRSIDLRNLLYAVSGLMTVDIFDRNFQSDDANYRFPTEYRHLIKGMLSVDEMHLAYKGYRFGLNINTVKHSQTMFARRVFELLGSGTMVLSNDSVGVRCFFGDVVLCSDDGADMKQLLVPLVNDDIQRARQALVGVRAVMLQHTYAHRLDAVAQRLWGHGLLAPLSPVLLMAFAETFLQIQVLQECALQQSYTNWIFVLVVPASIFSQASEHIKDQRLRIVPWIALEGLTLSEVAQNLAWPDQTEVHSYWTSGWLPQDYYGPNYLLDMMLATRYTPAQVLGKGGYFVWTGQNTQLVDIDKAYRPVLALAARNALAKNEVIANELAQEWLQGLANRFYENNDAVALDVFNYCREGIGHPVAARMVEDRQIPLRLDLQLLMAEADALPPLYTQNSVVPFLSEQQLSEVFGVWLGQATFASLDDYGWHIVSELPDDQFEEVWSLGIIAPGQLRAFGIWRFHVVTSGGQLLQFLVQCLDFHDEILLNKAFDCNQNHQITLPFGTRNIRLGWKMISSGSVRVKKLSLGWK
;
A
#
# COMPACT_ATOMS: atom_id res chain seq x y z
N MET A 1 -5.14 16.35 7.57
CA MET A 1 -4.75 14.93 7.69
C MET A 1 -4.93 14.49 9.14
N ASP A 2 -5.13 13.20 9.37
CA ASP A 2 -4.88 12.56 10.64
C ASP A 2 -3.37 12.36 10.86
N GLU A 3 -2.99 12.04 12.09
CA GLU A 3 -1.60 11.91 12.53
C GLU A 3 -0.81 10.84 11.76
N PHE A 4 -1.49 9.77 11.32
CA PHE A 4 -0.87 8.67 10.57
C PHE A 4 -0.52 9.06 9.13
N THR A 5 -1.39 9.83 8.47
CA THR A 5 -1.11 10.36 7.13
C THR A 5 -0.09 11.49 7.20
N GLU A 6 -0.21 12.38 8.19
CA GLU A 6 0.71 13.51 8.39
C GLU A 6 2.16 13.03 8.55
N SER A 7 2.42 12.07 9.46
CA SER A 7 3.75 11.52 9.69
C SER A 7 4.37 10.87 8.45
N CYS A 8 3.54 10.38 7.53
CA CYS A 8 3.98 9.74 6.32
C CYS A 8 4.35 10.72 5.19
N PHE A 9 3.70 11.89 5.12
CA PHE A 9 4.03 12.91 4.13
C PHE A 9 5.07 13.92 4.61
N LEU A 10 5.29 14.01 5.93
CA LEU A 10 6.22 14.97 6.54
C LEU A 10 7.65 14.90 5.95
N PRO A 11 8.25 13.72 5.66
CA PRO A 11 9.57 13.65 5.03
C PRO A 11 9.59 14.07 3.55
N GLU A 12 8.43 14.09 2.89
CA GLU A 12 8.31 14.27 1.44
C GLU A 12 8.06 15.73 1.04
N CYS A 13 7.56 16.55 1.96
CA CYS A 13 7.19 17.94 1.70
C CYS A 13 7.06 18.77 2.98
N GLU A 14 7.10 20.09 2.84
CA GLU A 14 6.77 21.01 3.93
C GLU A 14 5.25 21.01 4.17
N LEU A 15 4.84 20.56 5.36
CA LEU A 15 3.43 20.52 5.76
C LEU A 15 3.04 21.76 6.56
N LEU A 16 1.91 22.37 6.17
CA LEU A 16 1.23 23.44 6.92
C LEU A 16 -0.09 22.91 7.49
N PRO A 17 -0.11 22.38 8.73
CA PRO A 17 -1.36 21.94 9.35
C PRO A 17 -2.25 23.14 9.69
N LEU A 18 -3.50 23.12 9.19
CA LEU A 18 -4.48 24.19 9.39
C LEU A 18 -5.47 23.83 10.49
N THR A 19 -5.87 24.82 11.30
CA THR A 19 -6.95 24.67 12.30
C THR A 19 -8.25 25.27 11.78
N PRO A 20 -9.44 24.77 12.20
CA PRO A 20 -10.71 25.32 11.74
C PRO A 20 -10.90 26.81 12.03
N ASP A 21 -10.38 27.29 13.16
CA ASP A 21 -10.52 28.70 13.57
C ASP A 21 -9.40 29.59 13.02
N GLY A 22 -8.24 29.00 12.71
CA GLY A 22 -7.02 29.73 12.32
C GLY A 22 -6.69 29.70 10.83
N TRP A 23 -7.34 28.83 10.03
CA TRP A 23 -6.88 28.53 8.67
C TRP A 23 -6.70 29.77 7.80
N LYS A 24 -7.58 30.77 7.94
CA LYS A 24 -7.57 31.98 7.10
C LYS A 24 -6.29 32.80 7.30
N ASN A 25 -5.83 32.93 8.54
CA ASN A 25 -4.58 33.63 8.83
C ASN A 25 -3.38 32.77 8.48
N GLN A 26 -3.43 31.47 8.81
CA GLN A 26 -2.33 30.53 8.54
C GLN A 26 -2.00 30.44 7.05
N ILE A 27 -3.02 30.28 6.20
CA ILE A 27 -2.85 30.12 4.75
C ILE A 27 -2.48 31.44 4.05
N ALA A 28 -2.92 32.59 4.58
CA ALA A 28 -2.54 33.90 4.04
C ALA A 28 -1.09 34.27 4.38
N LEU A 29 -0.61 33.88 5.56
CA LEU A 29 0.78 34.10 5.97
C LEU A 29 1.77 33.19 5.25
N ASN A 30 1.38 31.94 4.98
CA ASN A 30 2.20 30.94 4.30
C ASN A 30 1.40 30.30 3.16
N PRO A 31 1.30 30.93 1.98
CA PRO A 31 0.54 30.39 0.86
C PRO A 31 1.12 29.06 0.36
N PRO A 32 0.37 27.94 0.39
CA PRO A 32 0.87 26.64 -0.05
C PRO A 32 0.78 26.47 -1.58
N HIS A 33 1.58 25.55 -2.11
CA HIS A 33 1.48 25.12 -3.52
C HIS A 33 0.25 24.25 -3.82
N LEU A 34 -0.32 23.62 -2.79
CA LEU A 34 -1.41 22.64 -2.88
C LEU A 34 -2.16 22.60 -1.54
N LEU A 35 -3.50 22.60 -1.59
CA LEU A 35 -4.32 22.15 -0.47
C LEU A 35 -4.68 20.68 -0.65
N LEU A 36 -4.18 19.81 0.22
CA LEU A 36 -4.57 18.39 0.29
C LEU A 36 -5.38 18.11 1.56
N VAL A 37 -6.60 17.63 1.36
CA VAL A 37 -7.51 17.21 2.45
C VAL A 37 -7.83 15.74 2.25
N GLU A 38 -7.75 14.95 3.30
CA GLU A 38 -8.19 13.55 3.27
C GLU A 38 -9.54 13.36 3.96
N SER A 39 -10.21 12.24 3.68
CA SER A 39 -11.32 11.80 4.53
C SER A 39 -10.79 11.41 5.92
N ALA A 40 -11.02 12.29 6.88
CA ALA A 40 -10.62 12.09 8.27
C ALA A 40 -11.78 12.37 9.23
N TRP A 41 -11.85 11.55 10.28
CA TRP A 41 -12.86 11.68 11.33
C TRP A 41 -12.53 12.81 12.31
N TRP A 42 -11.26 12.89 12.71
CA TRP A 42 -10.75 13.82 13.73
C TRP A 42 -9.83 14.89 13.14
N GLY A 43 -9.04 14.53 12.13
CA GLY A 43 -8.04 15.39 11.49
C GLY A 43 -6.98 15.93 12.47
N PHE A 44 -6.32 17.03 12.08
CA PHE A 44 -5.19 17.60 12.82
C PHE A 44 -5.57 17.97 14.25
N ALA A 45 -4.77 17.50 15.22
CA ALA A 45 -4.97 17.71 16.66
C ALA A 45 -6.41 17.41 17.15
N LYS A 46 -7.15 16.55 16.43
CA LYS A 46 -8.57 16.25 16.67
C LYS A 46 -9.53 17.45 16.52
N LEU A 47 -9.06 18.57 15.99
CA LEU A 47 -9.84 19.82 15.86
C LEU A 47 -10.86 19.79 14.73
N TRP A 48 -10.65 18.92 13.73
CA TRP A 48 -11.52 18.78 12.56
C TRP A 48 -12.65 17.77 12.74
N HIS A 49 -12.92 17.35 13.98
CA HIS A 49 -13.94 16.36 14.30
C HIS A 49 -15.28 16.67 13.62
N ARG A 50 -15.82 15.71 12.84
CA ARG A 50 -17.04 15.82 12.00
C ARG A 50 -17.00 16.84 10.85
N LYS A 51 -16.23 17.92 10.97
CA LYS A 51 -16.17 19.06 10.03
C LYS A 51 -15.83 18.67 8.59
N ILE A 52 -14.95 17.68 8.40
CA ILE A 52 -14.61 17.19 7.06
C ILE A 52 -15.78 16.40 6.46
N SER A 53 -16.37 15.47 7.22
CA SER A 53 -17.46 14.63 6.74
C SER A 53 -18.77 15.39 6.48
N GLU A 54 -18.97 16.52 7.17
CA GLU A 54 -20.16 17.36 7.04
C GLU A 54 -19.95 18.53 6.07
N ALA A 55 -18.77 18.65 5.46
CA ALA A 55 -18.40 19.78 4.63
C ALA A 55 -18.70 21.12 5.33
N ALA A 56 -18.19 21.28 6.56
CA ALA A 56 -18.47 22.44 7.40
C ALA A 56 -18.05 23.77 6.75
N SER A 57 -18.59 24.88 7.26
CA SER A 57 -18.40 26.23 6.71
C SER A 57 -16.92 26.63 6.58
N GLU A 58 -16.09 26.18 7.51
CA GLU A 58 -14.66 26.44 7.59
C GLU A 58 -13.93 25.74 6.43
N LEU A 59 -14.29 24.48 6.15
CA LEU A 59 -13.73 23.74 5.01
C LEU A 59 -14.15 24.36 3.68
N ARG A 60 -15.43 24.75 3.55
CA ARG A 60 -15.93 25.44 2.35
C ARG A 60 -15.22 26.77 2.15
N GLY A 61 -15.03 27.55 3.22
CA GLY A 61 -14.31 28.81 3.20
C GLY A 61 -12.85 28.63 2.78
N LEU A 62 -12.17 27.62 3.32
CA LEU A 62 -10.79 27.28 2.98
C LEU A 62 -10.65 26.93 1.49
N VAL A 63 -11.49 26.02 0.99
CA VAL A 63 -11.47 25.61 -0.42
C VAL A 63 -11.82 26.79 -1.34
N ALA A 64 -12.81 27.61 -0.98
CA ALA A 64 -13.16 28.80 -1.75
C ALA A 64 -12.02 29.82 -1.81
N TRP A 65 -11.30 30.02 -0.70
CA TRP A 65 -10.14 30.91 -0.66
C TRP A 65 -9.02 30.40 -1.58
N CYS A 66 -8.72 29.09 -1.56
CA CYS A 66 -7.73 28.49 -2.47
C CYS A 66 -8.11 28.71 -3.94
N LYS A 67 -9.38 28.53 -4.30
CA LYS A 67 -9.88 28.76 -5.67
C LYS A 67 -9.69 30.22 -6.12
N VAL A 68 -9.98 31.19 -5.25
CA VAL A 68 -9.77 32.63 -5.56
C VAL A 68 -8.28 32.95 -5.76
N ASN A 69 -7.39 32.24 -5.07
CA ASN A 69 -5.94 32.46 -5.12
C ASN A 69 -5.21 31.51 -6.08
N ASN A 70 -5.92 30.76 -6.93
CA ASN A 70 -5.36 29.79 -7.88
C ASN A 70 -4.48 28.69 -7.23
N ILE A 71 -4.80 28.30 -6.00
CA ILE A 71 -4.15 27.17 -5.32
C ILE A 71 -4.95 25.89 -5.64
N PRO A 72 -4.33 24.87 -6.27
CA PRO A 72 -5.00 23.61 -6.54
C PRO A 72 -5.52 22.94 -5.27
N THR A 73 -6.70 22.35 -5.35
CA THR A 73 -7.34 21.65 -4.23
C THR A 73 -7.56 20.17 -4.53
N VAL A 74 -7.10 19.31 -3.60
CA VAL A 74 -7.18 17.85 -3.70
C VAL A 74 -7.95 17.28 -2.50
N PHE A 75 -8.92 16.41 -2.78
CA PHE A 75 -9.53 15.56 -1.78
C PHE A 75 -9.10 14.09 -1.95
N TRP A 76 -8.50 13.48 -0.94
CA TRP A 76 -8.16 12.05 -0.95
C TRP A 76 -9.09 11.27 -0.02
N ASN A 77 -10.03 10.51 -0.60
CA ASN A 77 -10.89 9.63 0.18
C ASN A 77 -10.21 8.27 0.44
N LYS A 78 -9.59 8.16 1.62
CA LYS A 78 -8.92 6.94 2.10
C LYS A 78 -9.85 5.92 2.77
N GLU A 79 -11.11 6.31 2.97
CA GLU A 79 -12.15 5.53 3.64
C GLU A 79 -13.11 4.85 2.64
N ASP A 80 -12.83 5.00 1.34
CA ASP A 80 -13.53 4.30 0.26
C ASP A 80 -13.20 2.79 0.26
N PRO A 81 -14.14 1.92 -0.17
CA PRO A 81 -15.49 2.24 -0.66
C PRO A 81 -16.54 2.44 0.45
N VAL A 82 -16.20 2.14 1.71
CA VAL A 82 -17.17 2.06 2.82
C VAL A 82 -17.82 3.42 3.07
N HIS A 83 -17.03 4.50 3.01
CA HIS A 83 -17.48 5.85 3.33
C HIS A 83 -17.59 6.78 2.10
N PHE A 84 -17.74 6.21 0.89
CA PHE A 84 -17.93 6.98 -0.34
C PHE A 84 -19.03 8.04 -0.22
N GLU A 85 -20.23 7.64 0.21
CA GLU A 85 -21.39 8.54 0.28
C GLU A 85 -21.22 9.60 1.37
N ARG A 86 -20.60 9.21 2.49
CA ARG A 86 -20.37 10.10 3.63
C ARG A 86 -19.50 11.30 3.23
N PHE A 87 -18.55 11.09 2.33
CA PHE A 87 -17.60 12.11 1.91
C PHE A 87 -17.87 12.69 0.52
N LEU A 88 -18.90 12.22 -0.21
CA LEU A 88 -19.18 12.67 -1.58
C LEU A 88 -19.46 14.18 -1.67
N ILE A 89 -20.21 14.73 -0.71
CA ILE A 89 -20.49 16.18 -0.63
C ILE A 89 -19.20 16.96 -0.41
N THR A 90 -18.29 16.44 0.40
CA THR A 90 -17.00 17.06 0.64
C THR A 90 -16.11 16.97 -0.59
N ALA A 91 -16.06 15.81 -1.24
CA ALA A 91 -15.28 15.57 -2.45
C ALA A 91 -15.66 16.53 -3.59
N SER A 92 -16.95 16.88 -3.72
CA SER A 92 -17.42 17.80 -4.76
C SER A 92 -16.94 19.25 -4.60
N LEU A 93 -16.37 19.61 -3.45
CA LEU A 93 -15.78 20.93 -3.23
C LEU A 93 -14.45 21.10 -3.97
N PHE A 94 -13.72 20.03 -4.24
CA PHE A 94 -12.31 20.06 -4.66
C PHE A 94 -12.14 19.96 -6.17
N ASP A 95 -10.99 20.41 -6.68
CA ASP A 95 -10.68 20.38 -8.11
C ASP A 95 -10.39 18.96 -8.60
N ARG A 96 -9.76 18.15 -7.74
CA ARG A 96 -9.45 16.74 -7.98
C ARG A 96 -9.82 15.86 -6.80
N VAL A 97 -10.28 14.65 -7.10
CA VAL A 97 -10.59 13.63 -6.11
C VAL A 97 -9.68 12.43 -6.32
N PHE A 98 -9.07 11.95 -5.25
CA PHE A 98 -8.32 10.71 -5.22
C PHE A 98 -9.04 9.71 -4.32
N THR A 99 -9.00 8.43 -4.67
CA THR A 99 -9.63 7.36 -3.89
C THR A 99 -8.69 6.17 -3.73
N THR A 100 -8.80 5.45 -2.62
CA THR A 100 -8.08 4.18 -2.41
C THR A 100 -8.72 3.00 -3.15
N ASP A 101 -9.97 3.14 -3.61
CA ASP A 101 -10.70 2.07 -4.29
C ASP A 101 -10.95 2.40 -5.78
N ILE A 102 -10.35 1.62 -6.67
CA ILE A 102 -10.49 1.79 -8.13
C ILE A 102 -11.95 1.71 -8.59
N SER A 103 -12.78 0.92 -7.90
CA SER A 103 -14.21 0.78 -8.23
C SER A 103 -15.02 2.04 -7.90
N CYS A 104 -14.48 2.95 -7.09
CA CYS A 104 -15.11 4.24 -6.79
C CYS A 104 -14.88 5.29 -7.88
N ILE A 105 -13.89 5.12 -8.77
CA ILE A 105 -13.58 6.11 -9.81
C ILE A 105 -14.77 6.33 -10.76
N PRO A 106 -15.37 5.31 -11.39
CA PRO A 106 -16.58 5.49 -12.21
C PRO A 106 -17.73 6.15 -11.46
N ARG A 107 -17.86 5.88 -10.15
CA ARG A 107 -18.92 6.44 -9.30
C ARG A 107 -18.72 7.93 -9.05
N TYR A 108 -17.50 8.37 -8.71
CA TYR A 108 -17.18 9.79 -8.58
C TYR A 108 -17.30 10.52 -9.91
N LYS A 109 -16.75 9.98 -11.01
CA LYS A 109 -16.86 10.63 -12.33
C LYS A 109 -18.31 10.91 -12.70
N LYS A 110 -19.20 9.95 -12.44
CA LYS A 110 -20.64 10.13 -12.59
C LYS A 110 -21.22 11.20 -11.66
N ALA A 111 -20.93 11.11 -10.36
CA ALA A 111 -21.53 11.99 -9.36
C ALA A 111 -21.04 13.44 -9.44
N LEU A 112 -19.79 13.64 -9.86
CA LEU A 112 -19.13 14.94 -9.94
C LEU A 112 -19.19 15.56 -11.35
N GLY A 113 -19.51 14.76 -12.37
CA GLY A 113 -19.63 15.23 -13.76
C GLY A 113 -18.31 15.57 -14.43
N HIS A 114 -17.17 15.03 -13.95
CA HIS A 114 -15.85 15.29 -14.52
C HIS A 114 -14.87 14.12 -14.33
N ASP A 115 -13.83 14.07 -15.17
CA ASP A 115 -12.84 12.99 -15.19
C ASP A 115 -11.65 13.16 -14.24
N ARG A 116 -11.59 14.26 -13.48
CA ARG A 116 -10.51 14.56 -12.52
C ARG A 116 -10.60 13.73 -11.23
N VAL A 117 -10.70 12.42 -11.39
CA VAL A 117 -10.82 11.43 -10.33
C VAL A 117 -9.76 10.36 -10.55
N HIS A 118 -8.94 10.09 -9.53
CA HIS A 118 -7.71 9.33 -9.67
C HIS A 118 -7.56 8.27 -8.57
N LEU A 119 -6.79 7.21 -8.83
CA LEU A 119 -6.43 6.22 -7.83
C LEU A 119 -5.24 6.71 -6.99
N LEU A 120 -5.33 6.62 -5.65
CA LEU A 120 -4.21 6.83 -4.74
C LEU A 120 -4.26 5.79 -3.61
N PRO A 121 -3.55 4.66 -3.77
CA PRO A 121 -3.48 3.62 -2.74
C PRO A 121 -2.69 4.10 -1.52
N PHE A 122 -2.79 3.39 -0.40
CA PHE A 122 -1.84 3.56 0.70
C PHE A 122 -0.40 3.23 0.28
N ALA A 123 0.57 3.61 1.12
CA ALA A 123 1.99 3.45 0.86
C ALA A 123 2.78 3.27 2.16
N CYS A 124 4.09 3.07 2.01
CA CYS A 124 5.07 3.00 3.08
C CYS A 124 5.88 4.31 3.16
N GLN A 125 6.21 4.78 4.38
CA GLN A 125 7.18 5.88 4.57
C GLN A 125 8.55 5.27 4.91
N PRO A 126 9.52 5.24 3.97
CA PRO A 126 10.77 4.51 4.15
C PRO A 126 11.68 5.02 5.28
N GLU A 127 11.57 6.28 5.71
CA GLU A 127 12.36 6.77 6.86
C GLU A 127 11.99 6.01 8.16
N VAL A 128 10.70 5.65 8.30
CA VAL A 128 10.14 4.99 9.48
C VAL A 128 10.05 3.48 9.29
N HIS A 129 9.63 3.03 8.11
CA HIS A 129 9.30 1.64 7.80
C HIS A 129 10.27 1.10 6.74
N ASN A 130 11.37 0.52 7.23
CA ASN A 130 12.47 -0.01 6.42
C ASN A 130 13.07 -1.25 7.07
N PRO A 131 13.83 -2.08 6.32
CA PRO A 131 14.31 -3.34 6.86
C PRO A 131 15.45 -3.20 7.87
N VAL A 132 16.11 -2.03 7.96
CA VAL A 132 17.26 -1.79 8.84
C VAL A 132 16.88 -2.02 10.29
N GLU A 133 17.47 -3.02 10.92
CA GLU A 133 17.11 -3.44 12.26
C GLU A 133 17.52 -2.40 13.30
N ILE A 134 16.59 -2.10 14.20
CA ILE A 134 16.83 -1.27 15.39
C ILE A 134 17.26 -2.10 16.61
N LYS A 135 16.92 -3.39 16.58
CA LYS A 135 17.27 -4.42 17.56
C LYS A 135 17.02 -5.79 16.91
N GLU A 136 17.50 -6.85 17.55
CA GLU A 136 17.20 -8.21 17.12
C GLU A 136 15.68 -8.45 17.07
N ARG A 137 15.22 -9.02 15.95
CA ARG A 137 13.80 -9.31 15.73
C ARG A 137 13.34 -10.49 16.57
N ASN A 138 12.21 -10.30 17.25
CA ASN A 138 11.45 -11.39 17.86
C ASN A 138 11.05 -12.39 16.78
N THR A 139 11.29 -13.67 17.03
CA THR A 139 11.02 -14.75 16.07
C THR A 139 9.53 -15.04 15.85
N GLY A 140 8.68 -14.51 16.72
CA GLY A 140 7.23 -14.61 16.63
C GLY A 140 6.57 -13.55 15.74
N ALA A 141 5.27 -13.39 15.95
CA ALA A 141 4.42 -12.46 15.23
C ALA A 141 3.89 -11.32 16.11
N CYS A 142 3.60 -10.18 15.50
CA CYS A 142 2.85 -9.10 16.15
C CYS A 142 1.54 -8.76 15.42
N PHE A 143 0.51 -8.35 16.17
CA PHE A 143 -0.66 -7.66 15.63
C PHE A 143 -0.78 -6.28 16.28
N ALA A 144 -0.57 -5.22 15.52
CA ALA A 144 -0.76 -3.86 16.01
C ALA A 144 -2.03 -3.25 15.39
N GLY A 145 -3.13 -3.23 16.13
CA GLY A 145 -4.44 -2.81 15.61
C GLY A 145 -5.59 -3.00 16.58
N SER A 146 -6.78 -2.61 16.13
CA SER A 146 -8.01 -2.68 16.93
C SER A 146 -8.78 -3.97 16.70
N TYR A 147 -9.45 -4.45 17.74
CA TYR A 147 -10.59 -5.34 17.62
C TYR A 147 -11.84 -4.53 17.26
N TYR A 148 -12.78 -5.11 16.50
CA TYR A 148 -14.03 -4.44 16.13
C TYR A 148 -15.18 -5.44 16.27
N LEU A 149 -15.99 -5.30 17.32
CA LEU A 149 -17.14 -6.16 17.56
C LEU A 149 -18.15 -6.09 16.41
N ARG A 150 -18.38 -4.88 15.88
CA ARG A 150 -19.31 -4.61 14.76
C ARG A 150 -18.97 -5.29 13.43
N PHE A 151 -17.76 -5.85 13.28
CA PHE A 151 -17.34 -6.57 12.08
C PHE A 151 -17.15 -8.07 12.40
N PRO A 152 -18.23 -8.86 12.54
CA PRO A 152 -18.15 -10.24 13.02
C PRO A 152 -17.31 -11.13 12.11
N HIS A 153 -17.41 -10.98 10.79
CA HIS A 153 -16.56 -11.69 9.83
C HIS A 153 -15.07 -11.38 10.01
N ARG A 154 -14.73 -10.10 10.20
CA ARG A 154 -13.34 -9.67 10.48
C ARG A 154 -12.82 -10.30 11.78
N SER A 155 -13.67 -10.40 12.80
CA SER A 155 -13.33 -11.01 14.09
C SER A 155 -13.14 -12.52 13.99
N ILE A 156 -13.91 -13.20 13.15
CA ILE A 156 -13.72 -14.63 12.81
C ILE A 156 -12.39 -14.83 12.09
N ASP A 157 -12.12 -14.02 11.06
CA ASP A 157 -10.86 -14.08 10.31
C ASP A 157 -9.65 -13.86 11.24
N LEU A 158 -9.72 -12.86 12.14
CA LEU A 158 -8.67 -12.60 13.13
C LEU A 158 -8.47 -13.80 14.07
N ARG A 159 -9.56 -14.43 14.54
CA ARG A 159 -9.49 -15.64 15.37
C ARG A 159 -8.80 -16.79 14.62
N ASN A 160 -9.16 -17.02 13.36
CA ASN A 160 -8.56 -18.08 12.54
C ASN A 160 -7.06 -17.86 12.34
N LEU A 161 -6.65 -16.63 12.05
CA LEU A 161 -5.24 -16.25 11.94
C LEU A 161 -4.50 -16.42 13.26
N LEU A 162 -5.04 -15.91 14.37
CA LEU A 162 -4.43 -16.06 15.69
C LEU A 162 -4.28 -17.54 16.09
N TYR A 163 -5.27 -18.38 15.77
CA TYR A 163 -5.21 -19.81 16.00
C TYR A 163 -4.10 -20.48 15.19
N ALA A 164 -3.99 -20.16 13.90
CA ALA A 164 -2.96 -20.71 13.03
C ALA A 164 -1.55 -20.35 13.52
N VAL A 165 -1.33 -19.07 13.84
CA VAL A 165 -0.01 -18.54 14.19
C VAL A 165 0.42 -18.95 15.60
N SER A 166 -0.48 -18.90 16.58
CA SER A 166 -0.16 -19.27 17.97
C SER A 166 0.21 -20.74 18.13
N GLY A 167 -0.19 -21.59 17.17
CA GLY A 167 0.21 -23.00 17.12
C GLY A 167 1.61 -23.24 16.55
N LEU A 168 2.31 -22.20 16.08
CA LEU A 168 3.63 -22.28 15.45
C LEU A 168 4.66 -21.34 16.09
N MET A 169 4.25 -20.20 16.65
CA MET A 169 5.12 -19.18 17.23
C MET A 169 4.39 -18.32 18.27
N THR A 170 5.12 -17.49 19.00
CA THR A 170 4.52 -16.49 19.90
C THR A 170 3.80 -15.39 19.13
N VAL A 171 2.74 -14.84 19.73
CA VAL A 171 1.99 -13.71 19.16
C VAL A 171 1.82 -12.63 20.21
N ASP A 172 2.22 -11.40 19.88
CA ASP A 172 2.01 -10.23 20.71
C ASP A 172 0.99 -9.28 20.05
N ILE A 173 0.04 -8.79 20.84
CA ILE A 173 -0.99 -7.84 20.41
C ILE A 173 -0.69 -6.45 21.00
N PHE A 174 -0.56 -5.46 20.12
CA PHE A 174 -0.53 -4.04 20.49
C PHE A 174 -1.90 -3.43 20.16
N ASP A 175 -2.73 -3.31 21.18
CA ASP A 175 -4.12 -2.84 21.04
C ASP A 175 -4.15 -1.31 20.98
N ARG A 176 -4.58 -0.76 19.84
CA ARG A 176 -4.73 0.68 19.63
C ARG A 176 -5.72 1.33 20.61
N ASN A 177 -6.68 0.54 21.10
CA ASN A 177 -7.73 1.00 22.01
C ASN A 177 -7.52 0.45 23.43
N PHE A 178 -6.30 0.07 23.81
CA PHE A 178 -6.00 -0.54 25.11
C PHE A 178 -6.49 0.28 26.32
N GLN A 179 -6.48 1.62 26.20
CA GLN A 179 -6.94 2.55 27.24
C GLN A 179 -8.44 2.90 27.15
N SER A 180 -9.17 2.36 26.15
CA SER A 180 -10.59 2.65 25.95
C SER A 180 -11.46 1.65 26.72
N ASP A 181 -12.48 2.14 27.40
CA ASP A 181 -13.50 1.31 28.04
C ASP A 181 -14.61 0.85 27.08
N ASP A 182 -14.55 1.27 25.80
CA ASP A 182 -15.54 0.93 24.80
C ASP A 182 -15.51 -0.58 24.45
N ALA A 183 -16.62 -1.26 24.79
CA ALA A 183 -16.79 -2.68 24.54
C ALA A 183 -16.68 -3.06 23.06
N ASN A 184 -16.95 -2.13 22.13
CA ASN A 184 -16.84 -2.36 20.69
C ASN A 184 -15.41 -2.61 20.21
N TYR A 185 -14.43 -2.11 20.96
CA TYR A 185 -13.01 -2.22 20.60
C TYR A 185 -12.22 -3.18 21.49
N ARG A 186 -12.86 -3.71 22.54
CA ARG A 186 -12.20 -4.56 23.53
C ARG A 186 -11.98 -5.97 22.99
N PHE A 187 -10.74 -6.44 23.07
CA PHE A 187 -10.42 -7.83 22.73
C PHE A 187 -11.12 -8.83 23.67
N PRO A 188 -11.56 -10.00 23.14
CA PRO A 188 -12.05 -11.12 23.95
C PRO A 188 -11.08 -11.57 25.05
N THR A 189 -11.64 -12.07 26.16
CA THR A 189 -10.87 -12.44 27.37
C THR A 189 -9.79 -13.47 27.08
N GLU A 190 -10.03 -14.40 26.15
CA GLU A 190 -9.06 -15.41 25.75
C GLU A 190 -7.76 -14.81 25.18
N TYR A 191 -7.77 -13.59 24.63
CA TYR A 191 -6.57 -12.97 24.04
C TYR A 191 -5.81 -12.06 25.01
N ARG A 192 -6.30 -11.82 26.23
CA ARG A 192 -5.67 -10.87 27.18
C ARG A 192 -4.20 -11.18 27.45
N HIS A 193 -3.83 -12.46 27.48
CA HIS A 193 -2.45 -12.89 27.72
C HIS A 193 -1.49 -12.57 26.57
N LEU A 194 -2.01 -12.28 25.37
CA LEU A 194 -1.24 -11.86 24.19
C LEU A 194 -1.05 -10.34 24.14
N ILE A 195 -1.84 -9.56 24.87
CA ILE A 195 -1.83 -8.10 24.80
C ILE A 195 -0.62 -7.54 25.57
N LYS A 196 0.23 -6.79 24.88
CA LYS A 196 1.43 -6.13 25.44
C LYS A 196 1.23 -4.66 25.80
N GLY A 197 0.10 -4.07 25.41
CA GLY A 197 -0.24 -2.68 25.64
C GLY A 197 -0.63 -1.99 24.33
N MET A 198 -0.39 -0.69 24.24
CA MET A 198 -0.58 0.11 23.03
C MET A 198 0.75 0.69 22.55
N LEU A 199 0.82 1.04 21.26
CA LEU A 199 1.90 1.82 20.68
C LEU A 199 1.31 3.13 20.14
N SER A 200 1.99 4.24 20.40
CA SER A 200 1.72 5.51 19.72
C SER A 200 2.10 5.42 18.24
N VAL A 201 1.71 6.43 17.44
CA VAL A 201 2.05 6.49 16.01
C VAL A 201 3.56 6.39 15.79
N ASP A 202 4.33 7.16 16.57
CA ASP A 202 5.79 7.20 16.46
C ASP A 202 6.47 5.90 16.94
N GLU A 203 5.79 5.08 17.75
CA GLU A 203 6.31 3.80 18.24
C GLU A 203 5.92 2.61 17.35
N MET A 204 5.05 2.79 16.35
CA MET A 204 4.57 1.70 15.49
C MET A 204 5.72 0.95 14.79
N HIS A 205 6.80 1.65 14.45
CA HIS A 205 7.99 1.06 13.87
C HIS A 205 8.64 -0.01 14.77
N LEU A 206 8.47 0.07 16.10
CA LEU A 206 8.99 -0.92 17.05
C LEU A 206 8.34 -2.30 16.86
N ALA A 207 7.04 -2.33 16.58
CA ALA A 207 6.35 -3.58 16.25
C ALA A 207 6.73 -4.03 14.84
N TYR A 208 6.63 -3.14 13.85
CA TYR A 208 6.80 -3.54 12.47
C TYR A 208 8.22 -3.93 12.10
N LYS A 209 9.24 -3.36 12.74
CA LYS A 209 10.65 -3.73 12.55
C LYS A 209 11.15 -4.75 13.57
N GLY A 210 10.42 -4.93 14.68
CA GLY A 210 10.85 -5.74 15.82
C GLY A 210 10.44 -7.21 15.76
N TYR A 211 9.67 -7.64 14.78
CA TYR A 211 9.19 -9.02 14.63
C TYR A 211 9.56 -9.60 13.26
N ARG A 212 9.62 -10.92 13.17
CA ARG A 212 9.80 -11.64 11.88
C ARG A 212 8.49 -11.70 11.09
N PHE A 213 7.35 -11.74 11.78
CA PHE A 213 6.01 -11.84 11.19
C PHE A 213 5.08 -10.75 11.72
N GLY A 214 4.17 -10.27 10.86
CA GLY A 214 3.17 -9.27 11.19
C GLY A 214 1.79 -9.68 10.70
N LEU A 215 0.82 -9.64 11.59
CA LEU A 215 -0.57 -9.96 11.30
C LEU A 215 -1.28 -8.73 10.71
N ASN A 216 -2.00 -8.95 9.62
CA ASN A 216 -2.88 -7.99 8.99
C ASN A 216 -4.32 -8.52 8.92
N ILE A 217 -5.28 -7.61 9.03
CA ILE A 217 -6.68 -7.95 8.86
C ILE A 217 -7.39 -6.82 8.10
N ASN A 218 -8.04 -7.18 7.00
CA ASN A 218 -8.76 -6.27 6.13
C ASN A 218 -10.27 -6.39 6.39
N THR A 219 -10.94 -5.25 6.54
CA THR A 219 -12.40 -5.18 6.54
C THR A 219 -12.96 -5.23 5.12
N VAL A 220 -12.29 -4.57 4.17
CA VAL A 220 -12.63 -4.57 2.75
C VAL A 220 -11.82 -5.68 2.07
N LYS A 221 -12.49 -6.75 1.64
CA LYS A 221 -11.83 -7.94 1.06
C LYS A 221 -11.95 -8.01 -0.47
N HIS A 222 -12.99 -7.39 -1.02
CA HIS A 222 -13.34 -7.53 -2.44
C HIS A 222 -12.81 -6.40 -3.34
N SER A 223 -12.30 -5.30 -2.77
CA SER A 223 -11.68 -4.24 -3.58
C SER A 223 -10.35 -4.73 -4.14
N GLN A 224 -10.08 -4.36 -5.40
CA GLN A 224 -8.83 -4.63 -6.11
C GLN A 224 -7.67 -3.73 -5.67
N THR A 225 -7.95 -2.63 -4.96
CA THR A 225 -6.91 -1.64 -4.59
C THR A 225 -6.99 -1.15 -3.15
N MET A 226 -8.14 -1.31 -2.48
CA MET A 226 -8.30 -0.94 -1.07
C MET A 226 -8.02 -2.12 -0.13
N PHE A 227 -6.98 -1.96 0.69
CA PHE A 227 -6.64 -2.82 1.82
C PHE A 227 -5.83 -2.01 2.85
N ALA A 228 -5.58 -2.59 4.02
CA ALA A 228 -4.95 -1.87 5.12
C ALA A 228 -3.53 -1.41 4.79
N ARG A 229 -3.21 -0.15 5.12
CA ARG A 229 -1.86 0.44 4.97
C ARG A 229 -0.75 -0.40 5.61
N ARG A 230 -1.08 -1.13 6.68
CA ARG A 230 -0.17 -2.03 7.42
C ARG A 230 0.58 -3.00 6.51
N VAL A 231 -0.05 -3.47 5.42
CA VAL A 231 0.61 -4.38 4.47
C VAL A 231 1.85 -3.72 3.88
N PHE A 232 1.77 -2.45 3.46
CA PHE A 232 2.91 -1.71 2.93
C PHE A 232 3.96 -1.45 4.00
N GLU A 233 3.53 -1.03 5.20
CA GLU A 233 4.41 -0.69 6.33
C GLU A 233 5.21 -1.92 6.81
N LEU A 234 4.59 -3.09 6.93
CA LEU A 234 5.24 -4.35 7.31
C LEU A 234 6.20 -4.85 6.23
N LEU A 235 5.78 -4.88 4.96
CA LEU A 235 6.63 -5.32 3.85
C LEU A 235 7.84 -4.40 3.68
N GLY A 236 7.64 -3.08 3.75
CA GLY A 236 8.73 -2.10 3.75
C GLY A 236 9.70 -2.31 4.92
N SER A 237 9.18 -2.72 6.08
CA SER A 237 9.97 -3.08 7.25
C SER A 237 10.68 -4.44 7.16
N GLY A 238 10.61 -5.16 6.04
CA GLY A 238 11.19 -6.51 5.91
C GLY A 238 10.49 -7.56 6.77
N THR A 239 9.25 -7.32 7.17
CA THR A 239 8.46 -8.21 8.03
C THR A 239 7.45 -8.97 7.19
N MET A 240 7.43 -10.30 7.33
CA MET A 240 6.51 -11.13 6.57
C MET A 240 5.06 -10.87 7.01
N VAL A 241 4.17 -10.67 6.03
CA VAL A 241 2.78 -10.33 6.29
C VAL A 241 1.89 -11.58 6.21
N LEU A 242 1.10 -11.77 7.26
CA LEU A 242 0.06 -12.80 7.36
C LEU A 242 -1.29 -12.09 7.37
N SER A 243 -2.11 -12.30 6.35
CA SER A 243 -3.38 -11.58 6.16
C SER A 243 -4.57 -12.52 5.99
N ASN A 244 -5.76 -12.02 6.31
CA ASN A 244 -6.99 -12.63 5.78
C ASN A 244 -7.06 -12.43 4.26
N ASP A 245 -7.94 -13.18 3.59
CA ASP A 245 -8.04 -13.14 2.14
C ASP A 245 -8.50 -11.76 1.66
N SER A 246 -7.77 -11.19 0.69
CA SER A 246 -8.04 -9.87 0.14
C SER A 246 -7.61 -9.81 -1.32
N VAL A 247 -8.56 -9.46 -2.19
CA VAL A 247 -8.32 -9.29 -3.63
C VAL A 247 -7.22 -8.24 -3.85
N GLY A 248 -7.30 -7.10 -3.17
CA GLY A 248 -6.32 -6.02 -3.32
C GLY A 248 -4.91 -6.43 -2.91
N VAL A 249 -4.75 -7.16 -1.80
CA VAL A 249 -3.44 -7.67 -1.39
C VAL A 249 -2.86 -8.61 -2.44
N ARG A 250 -3.66 -9.54 -2.99
CA ARG A 250 -3.22 -10.46 -4.05
C ARG A 250 -2.92 -9.74 -5.36
N CYS A 251 -3.67 -8.70 -5.70
CA CYS A 251 -3.44 -7.87 -6.88
C CYS A 251 -2.10 -7.13 -6.81
N PHE A 252 -1.73 -6.59 -5.64
CA PHE A 252 -0.49 -5.83 -5.49
C PHE A 252 0.72 -6.74 -5.26
N PHE A 253 0.59 -7.71 -4.37
CA PHE A 253 1.73 -8.45 -3.82
C PHE A 253 1.72 -9.95 -4.14
N GLY A 254 0.72 -10.45 -4.87
CA GLY A 254 0.64 -11.87 -5.23
C GLY A 254 0.78 -12.77 -4.00
N ASP A 255 1.76 -13.67 -4.06
CA ASP A 255 2.05 -14.64 -2.99
C ASP A 255 3.14 -14.17 -2.02
N VAL A 256 3.65 -12.94 -2.16
CA VAL A 256 4.59 -12.34 -1.18
C VAL A 256 3.92 -12.21 0.19
N VAL A 257 2.62 -11.91 0.21
CA VAL A 257 1.80 -11.87 1.42
C VAL A 257 1.02 -13.17 1.53
N LEU A 258 1.15 -13.86 2.67
CA LEU A 258 0.38 -15.08 2.91
C LEU A 258 -1.06 -14.69 3.25
N CYS A 259 -2.00 -15.07 2.39
CA CYS A 259 -3.42 -14.72 2.54
C CYS A 259 -4.28 -15.98 2.66
N SER A 260 -5.05 -16.09 3.75
CA SER A 260 -6.08 -17.11 3.94
C SER A 260 -7.10 -16.69 5.00
N ASP A 261 -8.36 -17.04 4.80
CA ASP A 261 -9.41 -16.96 5.83
C ASP A 261 -9.48 -18.21 6.70
N ASP A 262 -8.90 -19.32 6.23
CA ASP A 262 -8.83 -20.59 6.93
C ASP A 262 -7.50 -20.75 7.68
N GLY A 263 -7.59 -21.10 8.96
CA GLY A 263 -6.43 -21.22 9.82
C GLY A 263 -5.56 -22.45 9.52
N ALA A 264 -6.13 -23.54 9.00
CA ALA A 264 -5.36 -24.73 8.63
C ALA A 264 -4.55 -24.48 7.36
N ASP A 265 -5.15 -23.82 6.35
CA ASP A 265 -4.46 -23.39 5.13
C ASP A 265 -3.34 -22.40 5.45
N MET A 266 -3.61 -21.40 6.31
CA MET A 266 -2.58 -20.47 6.77
C MET A 266 -1.42 -21.20 7.46
N LYS A 267 -1.72 -22.20 8.29
CA LYS A 267 -0.69 -23.02 8.96
C LYS A 267 0.17 -23.76 7.95
N GLN A 268 -0.41 -24.35 6.91
CA GLN A 268 0.33 -25.06 5.86
C GLN A 268 1.28 -24.13 5.09
N LEU A 269 0.81 -22.92 4.76
CA LEU A 269 1.64 -21.89 4.10
C LEU A 269 2.79 -21.41 4.99
N LEU A 270 2.57 -21.33 6.30
CA LEU A 270 3.51 -20.76 7.25
C LEU A 270 4.61 -21.75 7.69
N VAL A 271 4.31 -23.04 7.84
CA VAL A 271 5.26 -24.07 8.32
C VAL A 271 6.64 -24.05 7.62
N PRO A 272 6.74 -23.94 6.28
CA PRO A 272 8.03 -23.89 5.59
C PRO A 272 8.87 -22.66 5.95
N LEU A 273 8.24 -21.55 6.33
CA LEU A 273 8.90 -20.25 6.55
C LEU A 273 9.31 -20.03 8.01
N VAL A 274 8.64 -20.68 8.95
CA VAL A 274 9.00 -20.62 10.38
C VAL A 274 10.32 -21.34 10.65
N ASN A 275 10.57 -22.44 9.93
CA ASN A 275 11.72 -23.31 10.17
C ASN A 275 12.88 -23.10 9.18
N ASP A 276 12.73 -22.22 8.19
CA ASP A 276 13.73 -21.94 7.17
C ASP A 276 13.95 -20.42 7.03
N ASP A 277 14.99 -19.95 7.72
CA ASP A 277 15.35 -18.53 7.74
C ASP A 277 15.77 -17.99 6.37
N ILE A 278 16.31 -18.83 5.49
CA ILE A 278 16.70 -18.43 4.15
C ILE A 278 15.45 -18.21 3.29
N GLN A 279 14.48 -19.13 3.31
CA GLN A 279 13.22 -18.95 2.56
C GLN A 279 12.44 -17.74 3.07
N ARG A 280 12.38 -17.56 4.40
CA ARG A 280 11.77 -16.39 5.03
C ARG A 280 12.42 -15.09 4.57
N ALA A 281 13.75 -14.99 4.69
CA ALA A 281 14.51 -13.80 4.29
C ALA A 281 14.35 -13.50 2.79
N ARG A 282 14.31 -14.54 1.95
CA ARG A 282 14.10 -14.40 0.50
C ARG A 282 12.73 -13.80 0.20
N GLN A 283 11.67 -14.27 0.87
CA GLN A 283 10.32 -13.74 0.67
C GLN A 283 10.18 -12.31 1.23
N ALA A 284 10.80 -12.01 2.37
CA ALA A 284 10.85 -10.66 2.93
C ALA A 284 11.55 -9.67 1.98
N LEU A 285 12.67 -10.06 1.37
CA LEU A 285 13.40 -9.24 0.38
C LEU A 285 12.51 -8.85 -0.80
N VAL A 286 11.73 -9.80 -1.36
CA VAL A 286 10.83 -9.49 -2.47
C VAL A 286 9.76 -8.47 -2.06
N GLY A 287 9.26 -8.55 -0.82
CA GLY A 287 8.35 -7.56 -0.25
C GLY A 287 8.96 -6.17 -0.11
N VAL A 288 10.17 -6.08 0.45
CA VAL A 288 10.93 -4.82 0.54
C VAL A 288 11.12 -4.21 -0.84
N ARG A 289 11.58 -5.02 -1.81
CA ARG A 289 11.82 -4.57 -3.19
C ARG A 289 10.54 -4.02 -3.80
N ALA A 290 9.43 -4.75 -3.69
CA ALA A 290 8.13 -4.33 -4.22
C ALA A 290 7.69 -2.96 -3.67
N VAL A 291 7.83 -2.78 -2.34
CA VAL A 291 7.46 -1.53 -1.69
C VAL A 291 8.37 -0.38 -2.08
N MET A 292 9.69 -0.57 -2.02
CA MET A 292 10.66 0.50 -2.32
C MET A 292 10.68 0.90 -3.79
N LEU A 293 10.29 -0.02 -4.69
CA LEU A 293 10.23 0.24 -6.11
C LEU A 293 9.02 1.08 -6.52
N GLN A 294 7.85 0.92 -5.85
CA GLN A 294 6.60 1.51 -6.36
C GLN A 294 5.63 2.05 -5.30
N HIS A 295 5.82 1.75 -4.00
CA HIS A 295 4.77 1.96 -3.00
C HIS A 295 5.24 2.77 -1.79
N THR A 296 6.03 3.82 -2.04
CA THR A 296 6.41 4.81 -1.01
C THR A 296 5.56 6.07 -1.07
N TYR A 297 5.54 6.87 0.00
CA TYR A 297 4.84 8.16 0.01
C TYR A 297 5.44 9.19 -0.97
N ALA A 298 6.76 9.14 -1.25
CA ALA A 298 7.37 9.85 -2.38
C ALA A 298 6.65 9.53 -3.72
N HIS A 299 6.34 8.25 -3.99
CA HIS A 299 5.59 7.87 -5.20
C HIS A 299 4.15 8.39 -5.18
N ARG A 300 3.52 8.52 -4.00
CA ARG A 300 2.16 9.07 -3.88
C ARG A 300 2.15 10.57 -4.12
N LEU A 301 3.11 11.29 -3.56
CA LEU A 301 3.26 12.72 -3.80
C LEU A 301 3.58 13.00 -5.27
N ASP A 302 4.47 12.20 -5.87
CA ASP A 302 4.76 12.22 -7.30
C ASP A 302 3.50 12.00 -8.16
N ALA A 303 2.68 10.99 -7.84
CA ALA A 303 1.42 10.75 -8.55
C ALA A 303 0.46 11.95 -8.47
N VAL A 304 0.33 12.55 -7.28
CA VAL A 304 -0.47 13.77 -7.09
C VAL A 304 0.09 14.92 -7.94
N ALA A 305 1.41 15.14 -7.91
CA ALA A 305 2.09 16.18 -8.68
C ALA A 305 1.91 16.00 -10.20
N GLN A 306 2.08 14.79 -10.72
CA GLN A 306 1.86 14.50 -12.14
C GLN A 306 0.45 14.86 -12.59
N ARG A 307 -0.56 14.57 -11.77
CA ARG A 307 -1.96 14.90 -12.10
C ARG A 307 -2.22 16.39 -11.99
N LEU A 308 -1.58 17.11 -11.08
CA LEU A 308 -1.78 18.54 -10.89
C LEU A 308 -1.03 19.40 -11.90
N TRP A 309 0.25 19.09 -12.14
CA TRP A 309 1.19 19.96 -12.86
C TRP A 309 1.79 19.33 -14.13
N GLY A 310 1.43 18.08 -14.45
CA GLY A 310 1.91 17.39 -15.65
C GLY A 310 3.36 16.89 -15.59
N HIS A 311 4.02 17.04 -14.45
CA HIS A 311 5.37 16.53 -14.20
C HIS A 311 5.47 15.97 -12.77
N GLY A 312 6.39 15.02 -12.59
CA GLY A 312 6.63 14.36 -11.31
C GLY A 312 7.60 15.10 -10.38
N LEU A 313 7.65 14.66 -9.14
CA LEU A 313 8.58 15.08 -8.08
C LEU A 313 9.56 13.97 -7.67
N LEU A 314 9.36 12.73 -8.13
CA LEU A 314 10.19 11.61 -7.70
C LEU A 314 11.62 11.73 -8.24
N ALA A 315 12.59 11.83 -7.33
CA ALA A 315 14.00 11.81 -7.69
C ALA A 315 14.38 10.44 -8.28
N PRO A 316 15.09 10.40 -9.43
CA PRO A 316 15.63 9.16 -9.97
C PRO A 316 16.74 8.62 -9.05
N LEU A 317 16.92 7.29 -9.07
CA LEU A 317 18.05 6.66 -8.38
C LEU A 317 19.37 7.03 -9.07
N SER A 318 20.41 7.29 -8.27
CA SER A 318 21.74 7.70 -8.76
C SER A 318 22.41 6.61 -9.60
N PRO A 319 23.16 6.98 -10.65
CA PRO A 319 23.90 6.03 -11.47
C PRO A 319 25.00 5.29 -10.69
N VAL A 320 25.37 4.12 -11.19
CA VAL A 320 26.47 3.30 -10.64
C VAL A 320 27.64 3.22 -11.62
N LEU A 321 28.84 3.59 -11.17
CA LEU A 321 30.11 3.26 -11.81
C LEU A 321 30.53 1.84 -11.38
N LEU A 322 30.48 0.89 -12.31
CA LEU A 322 31.06 -0.43 -12.15
C LEU A 322 32.52 -0.39 -12.61
N MET A 323 33.41 -1.02 -11.84
CA MET A 323 34.81 -1.20 -12.21
C MET A 323 35.27 -2.62 -11.94
N ALA A 324 36.02 -3.19 -12.88
CA ALA A 324 36.60 -4.52 -12.75
C ALA A 324 37.87 -4.63 -13.58
N PHE A 325 38.74 -5.58 -13.22
CA PHE A 325 39.89 -5.99 -14.02
C PHE A 325 39.65 -7.39 -14.58
N ALA A 326 39.90 -7.57 -15.88
CA ALA A 326 39.80 -8.85 -16.56
C ALA A 326 41.06 -9.11 -17.40
N GLU A 327 41.73 -10.21 -17.12
CA GLU A 327 42.95 -10.67 -17.80
C GLU A 327 42.65 -11.47 -19.08
N THR A 328 41.43 -12.02 -19.21
CA THR A 328 41.07 -12.93 -20.31
C THR A 328 39.70 -12.60 -20.89
N PHE A 329 39.46 -13.01 -22.14
CA PHE A 329 38.16 -12.88 -22.79
C PHE A 329 37.02 -13.58 -22.05
N LEU A 330 37.30 -14.71 -21.40
CA LEU A 330 36.31 -15.40 -20.59
C LEU A 330 35.89 -14.54 -19.38
N GLN A 331 36.84 -13.91 -18.70
CA GLN A 331 36.56 -13.00 -17.59
C GLN A 331 35.77 -11.77 -18.05
N ILE A 332 36.08 -11.22 -19.23
CA ILE A 332 35.31 -10.14 -19.86
C ILE A 332 33.87 -10.59 -20.09
N GLN A 333 33.69 -11.77 -20.68
CA GLN A 333 32.37 -12.31 -21.00
C GLN A 333 31.50 -12.49 -19.75
N VAL A 334 32.03 -13.11 -18.69
CA VAL A 334 31.24 -13.36 -17.47
C VAL A 334 30.86 -12.07 -16.74
N LEU A 335 31.76 -11.09 -16.68
CA LEU A 335 31.47 -9.78 -16.08
C LEU A 335 30.42 -9.01 -16.89
N GLN A 336 30.54 -9.06 -18.22
CA GLN A 336 29.55 -8.48 -19.13
C GLN A 336 28.19 -9.15 -18.95
N GLU A 337 28.12 -10.48 -18.87
CA GLU A 337 26.87 -11.22 -18.65
C GLU A 337 26.20 -10.81 -17.33
N CYS A 338 26.96 -10.76 -16.22
CA CYS A 338 26.44 -10.28 -14.93
C CYS A 338 25.92 -8.84 -15.00
N ALA A 339 26.61 -7.93 -15.70
CA ALA A 339 26.22 -6.54 -15.82
C ALA A 339 24.95 -6.37 -16.67
N LEU A 340 24.91 -7.04 -17.83
CA LEU A 340 23.77 -6.97 -18.76
C LEU A 340 22.50 -7.62 -18.22
N GLN A 341 22.62 -8.55 -17.26
CA GLN A 341 21.48 -9.16 -16.57
C GLN A 341 20.96 -8.33 -15.39
N GLN A 342 21.62 -7.22 -15.02
CA GLN A 342 21.12 -6.38 -13.92
C GLN A 342 19.76 -5.75 -14.26
N SER A 343 18.80 -5.92 -13.34
CA SER A 343 17.47 -5.28 -13.39
C SER A 343 17.57 -3.75 -13.27
N TYR A 344 18.55 -3.25 -12.51
CA TYR A 344 18.88 -1.83 -12.46
C TYR A 344 19.81 -1.49 -13.62
N THR A 345 19.41 -0.58 -14.50
CA THR A 345 20.07 -0.36 -15.79
C THR A 345 20.91 0.91 -15.87
N ASN A 346 20.77 1.82 -14.89
CA ASN A 346 21.49 3.09 -14.84
C ASN A 346 22.89 2.90 -14.25
N TRP A 347 23.75 2.25 -15.02
CA TRP A 347 25.15 2.03 -14.68
C TRP A 347 26.04 2.26 -15.89
N ILE A 348 27.30 2.61 -15.65
CA ILE A 348 28.38 2.56 -16.63
C ILE A 348 29.45 1.63 -16.07
N PHE A 349 29.98 0.75 -16.92
CA PHE A 349 30.98 -0.24 -16.53
C PHE A 349 32.31 0.02 -17.24
N VAL A 350 33.29 0.47 -16.47
CA VAL A 350 34.69 0.59 -16.90
C VAL A 350 35.39 -0.75 -16.63
N LEU A 351 35.57 -1.53 -17.68
CA LEU A 351 36.22 -2.84 -17.64
C LEU A 351 37.67 -2.70 -18.10
N VAL A 352 38.58 -2.89 -17.16
CA VAL A 352 40.01 -2.68 -17.36
C VAL A 352 40.66 -3.98 -17.80
N VAL A 353 41.48 -3.91 -18.85
CA VAL A 353 42.13 -5.10 -19.45
C VAL A 353 43.63 -4.87 -19.70
N PRO A 354 44.45 -5.93 -19.81
CA PRO A 354 45.81 -5.81 -20.29
C PRO A 354 45.88 -5.19 -21.70
N ALA A 355 46.91 -4.38 -21.96
CA ALA A 355 47.11 -3.75 -23.27
C ALA A 355 47.19 -4.78 -24.43
N SER A 356 47.64 -6.00 -24.13
CA SER A 356 47.75 -7.09 -25.11
C SER A 356 46.41 -7.56 -25.68
N ILE A 357 45.31 -7.43 -24.93
CA ILE A 357 43.97 -7.87 -25.38
C ILE A 357 43.02 -6.71 -25.67
N PHE A 358 43.43 -5.47 -25.40
CA PHE A 358 42.59 -4.27 -25.49
C PHE A 358 41.90 -4.08 -26.85
N SER A 359 42.66 -4.12 -27.96
CA SER A 359 42.09 -3.88 -29.29
C SER A 359 41.02 -4.92 -29.65
N GLN A 360 41.32 -6.19 -29.43
CA GLN A 360 40.39 -7.30 -29.70
C GLN A 360 39.17 -7.25 -28.78
N ALA A 361 39.35 -6.99 -27.47
CA ALA A 361 38.25 -6.87 -26.52
C ALA A 361 37.30 -5.73 -26.90
N SER A 362 37.84 -4.58 -27.32
CA SER A 362 37.07 -3.40 -27.69
C SER A 362 36.16 -3.63 -28.91
N GLU A 363 36.59 -4.45 -29.88
CA GLU A 363 35.78 -4.78 -31.07
C GLU A 363 34.54 -5.62 -30.75
N HIS A 364 34.54 -6.36 -29.64
CA HIS A 364 33.46 -7.28 -29.27
C HIS A 364 32.37 -6.63 -28.41
N ILE A 365 32.64 -5.45 -27.84
CA ILE A 365 31.68 -4.74 -26.99
C ILE A 365 30.75 -3.87 -27.84
N LYS A 366 29.45 -4.12 -27.72
CA LYS A 366 28.40 -3.37 -28.43
C LYS A 366 27.53 -2.49 -27.53
N ASP A 367 27.41 -2.82 -26.24
CA ASP A 367 26.58 -2.06 -25.31
C ASP A 367 27.29 -0.75 -24.95
N GLN A 368 26.59 0.37 -25.16
CA GLN A 368 27.11 1.71 -24.91
C GLN A 368 27.32 2.03 -23.43
N ARG A 369 26.95 1.16 -22.50
CA ARG A 369 27.26 1.32 -21.07
C ARG A 369 28.57 0.64 -20.68
N LEU A 370 29.14 -0.20 -21.54
CA LEU A 370 30.43 -0.87 -21.30
C LEU A 370 31.56 -0.04 -21.93
N ARG A 371 32.64 0.13 -21.17
CA ARG A 371 33.86 0.85 -21.57
C ARG A 371 35.05 -0.06 -21.33
N ILE A 372 35.60 -0.64 -22.39
CA ILE A 372 36.88 -1.34 -22.28
C ILE A 372 37.99 -0.31 -22.25
N VAL A 373 38.87 -0.39 -21.27
CA VAL A 373 40.03 0.50 -21.15
C VAL A 373 41.29 -0.31 -20.87
N PRO A 374 42.45 0.04 -21.46
CA PRO A 374 43.69 -0.63 -21.14
C PRO A 374 44.16 -0.20 -19.75
N TRP A 375 44.86 -1.06 -19.02
CA TRP A 375 45.39 -0.77 -17.66
C TRP A 375 46.14 0.57 -17.57
N ILE A 376 46.90 0.92 -18.60
CA ILE A 376 47.68 2.16 -18.68
C ILE A 376 46.81 3.42 -18.70
N ALA A 377 45.54 3.32 -19.13
CA ALA A 377 44.62 4.46 -19.15
C ALA A 377 44.19 4.91 -17.74
N LEU A 378 44.45 4.11 -16.71
CA LEU A 378 44.20 4.48 -15.31
C LEU A 378 45.42 5.12 -14.63
N GLU A 379 46.55 5.24 -15.31
CA GLU A 379 47.78 5.74 -14.70
C GLU A 379 47.61 7.18 -14.19
N GLY A 380 47.83 7.38 -12.89
CA GLY A 380 47.69 8.68 -12.23
C GLY A 380 46.26 9.20 -12.05
N LEU A 381 45.24 8.46 -12.52
CA LEU A 381 43.85 8.86 -12.35
C LEU A 381 43.30 8.42 -10.99
N THR A 382 42.60 9.34 -10.34
CA THR A 382 41.72 9.06 -9.21
C THR A 382 40.40 8.42 -9.67
N LEU A 383 39.64 7.82 -8.76
CA LEU A 383 38.31 7.28 -9.07
C LEU A 383 37.35 8.37 -9.59
N SER A 384 37.44 9.59 -9.06
CA SER A 384 36.64 10.73 -9.56
C SER A 384 37.01 11.09 -11.00
N GLU A 385 38.30 11.07 -11.35
CA GLU A 385 38.74 11.34 -12.71
C GLU A 385 38.40 10.19 -13.66
N VAL A 386 38.37 8.93 -13.20
CA VAL A 386 37.86 7.80 -13.99
C VAL A 386 36.38 7.99 -14.33
N ALA A 387 35.56 8.38 -13.35
CA ALA A 387 34.16 8.66 -13.58
C ALA A 387 33.96 9.77 -14.62
N GLN A 388 34.67 10.90 -14.44
CA GLN A 388 34.55 12.05 -15.33
C GLN A 388 35.12 11.78 -16.73
N ASN A 389 36.29 11.17 -16.84
CA ASN A 389 37.03 11.05 -18.10
C ASN A 389 36.64 9.81 -18.91
N LEU A 390 36.26 8.71 -18.24
CA LEU A 390 36.05 7.41 -18.89
C LEU A 390 34.59 6.95 -18.86
N ALA A 391 33.87 7.20 -17.76
CA ALA A 391 32.49 6.75 -17.64
C ALA A 391 31.48 7.72 -18.26
N TRP A 392 31.62 9.02 -17.96
CA TRP A 392 30.71 10.08 -18.43
C TRP A 392 31.46 11.27 -19.04
N PRO A 393 32.27 11.06 -20.11
CA PRO A 393 33.08 12.12 -20.72
C PRO A 393 32.26 13.29 -21.29
N ASP A 394 31.00 13.05 -21.64
CA ASP A 394 30.12 14.06 -22.23
C ASP A 394 29.38 14.92 -21.18
N GLN A 395 29.49 14.59 -19.89
CA GLN A 395 28.86 15.37 -18.82
C GLN A 395 29.82 16.45 -18.33
N THR A 396 29.32 17.68 -18.15
CA THR A 396 30.13 18.80 -17.63
C THR A 396 30.63 18.55 -16.22
N GLU A 397 29.84 17.86 -15.39
CA GLU A 397 30.23 17.50 -14.03
C GLU A 397 29.39 16.32 -13.52
N VAL A 398 30.03 15.32 -12.94
CA VAL A 398 29.37 14.12 -12.39
C VAL A 398 29.45 14.15 -10.86
N HIS A 399 28.39 14.63 -10.21
CA HIS A 399 28.43 14.86 -8.76
C HIS A 399 27.87 13.74 -7.89
N SER A 400 26.86 13.01 -8.38
CA SER A 400 26.10 12.07 -7.53
C SER A 400 26.04 10.70 -8.19
N TYR A 401 26.96 9.82 -7.79
CA TYR A 401 27.00 8.42 -8.23
C TYR A 401 27.58 7.51 -7.15
N TRP A 402 27.35 6.21 -7.33
CA TRP A 402 27.93 5.15 -6.50
C TRP A 402 28.96 4.37 -7.30
N THR A 403 29.95 3.79 -6.62
CA THR A 403 30.98 2.96 -7.25
C THR A 403 30.93 1.54 -6.68
N SER A 404 30.93 0.53 -7.55
CA SER A 404 31.02 -0.89 -7.19
C SER A 404 32.22 -1.53 -7.87
N GLY A 405 33.03 -2.26 -7.11
CA GLY A 405 34.13 -3.06 -7.67
C GLY A 405 33.71 -4.51 -7.84
N TRP A 406 33.87 -5.07 -9.04
CA TRP A 406 33.52 -6.45 -9.35
C TRP A 406 34.75 -7.31 -9.63
N LEU A 407 34.69 -8.56 -9.20
CA LEU A 407 35.72 -9.56 -9.45
C LEU A 407 35.21 -10.65 -10.38
N PRO A 408 36.00 -11.10 -11.36
CA PRO A 408 35.53 -12.05 -12.36
C PRO A 408 35.19 -13.43 -11.79
N GLN A 409 35.70 -13.79 -10.61
CA GLN A 409 35.38 -15.04 -9.91
C GLN A 409 34.05 -14.99 -9.13
N ASP A 410 33.52 -13.80 -8.86
CA ASP A 410 32.28 -13.62 -8.10
C ASP A 410 31.07 -13.61 -9.02
N TYR A 411 29.96 -14.14 -8.51
CA TYR A 411 28.67 -14.05 -9.18
C TYR A 411 27.87 -12.89 -8.60
N TYR A 412 27.44 -11.97 -9.49
CA TYR A 412 26.55 -10.86 -9.18
C TYR A 412 25.21 -11.11 -9.89
N GLY A 413 24.17 -11.37 -9.11
CA GLY A 413 22.85 -11.73 -9.61
C GLY A 413 22.03 -10.54 -10.11
N PRO A 414 20.91 -10.78 -10.82
CA PRO A 414 20.14 -9.74 -11.51
C PRO A 414 19.69 -8.56 -10.64
N ASN A 415 19.40 -8.79 -9.36
CA ASN A 415 18.92 -7.73 -8.46
C ASN A 415 20.03 -7.15 -7.57
N TYR A 416 21.29 -7.51 -7.78
CA TYR A 416 22.41 -7.06 -6.94
C TYR A 416 22.47 -5.53 -6.83
N LEU A 417 22.51 -4.82 -7.98
CA LEU A 417 22.52 -3.36 -7.99
C LEU A 417 21.16 -2.76 -7.62
N LEU A 418 20.07 -3.41 -8.01
CA LEU A 418 18.72 -2.91 -7.72
C LEU A 418 18.47 -2.81 -6.21
N ASP A 419 18.80 -3.86 -5.46
CA ASP A 419 18.59 -3.90 -4.01
C ASP A 419 19.45 -2.86 -3.29
N MET A 420 20.70 -2.66 -3.75
CA MET A 420 21.60 -1.62 -3.23
C MET A 420 21.07 -0.21 -3.51
N MET A 421 20.58 0.04 -4.72
CA MET A 421 20.08 1.36 -5.09
C MET A 421 18.73 1.68 -4.44
N LEU A 422 17.86 0.68 -4.27
CA LEU A 422 16.63 0.87 -3.49
C LEU A 422 16.92 1.18 -2.02
N ALA A 423 18.04 0.69 -1.46
CA ALA A 423 18.42 1.02 -0.09
C ALA A 423 18.69 2.51 0.14
N THR A 424 19.13 3.24 -0.89
CA THR A 424 19.30 4.70 -0.80
C THR A 424 18.01 5.46 -0.49
N ARG A 425 16.84 4.83 -0.66
CA ARG A 425 15.54 5.42 -0.28
C ARG A 425 15.27 5.41 1.23
N TYR A 426 15.95 4.55 2.00
CA TYR A 426 15.64 4.35 3.41
C TYR A 426 16.85 4.41 4.35
N THR A 427 18.05 4.60 3.82
CA THR A 427 19.25 4.81 4.63
C THR A 427 20.14 5.90 4.02
N PRO A 428 20.67 6.84 4.83
CA PRO A 428 21.61 7.85 4.37
C PRO A 428 23.05 7.33 4.25
N ALA A 429 23.29 6.06 4.62
CA ALA A 429 24.59 5.38 4.62
C ALA A 429 25.42 5.71 3.37
N GLN A 430 26.72 5.87 3.55
CA GLN A 430 27.65 6.17 2.48
C GLN A 430 28.22 4.90 1.83
N VAL A 431 28.07 3.75 2.49
CA VAL A 431 28.46 2.44 1.97
C VAL A 431 27.35 1.43 2.19
N LEU A 432 27.00 0.68 1.14
CA LEU A 432 25.94 -0.32 1.13
C LEU A 432 26.50 -1.63 0.61
N GLY A 433 26.25 -2.77 1.26
CA GLY A 433 26.88 -4.00 0.81
C GLY A 433 26.34 -5.26 1.43
N LYS A 434 26.96 -6.39 1.08
CA LYS A 434 26.57 -7.71 1.57
C LYS A 434 27.43 -8.08 2.78
N GLY A 435 26.92 -7.79 3.99
CA GLY A 435 27.60 -8.15 5.25
C GLY A 435 27.56 -9.66 5.53
N GLY A 436 26.44 -10.29 5.18
CA GLY A 436 26.32 -11.74 4.99
C GLY A 436 26.22 -12.07 3.51
N TYR A 437 26.70 -13.23 3.09
CA TYR A 437 26.76 -13.63 1.68
C TYR A 437 26.97 -15.13 1.50
N PHE A 438 26.72 -15.63 0.29
CA PHE A 438 27.05 -17.01 -0.05
C PHE A 438 28.48 -17.13 -0.60
N VAL A 439 29.10 -18.28 -0.38
CA VAL A 439 30.41 -18.66 -0.91
C VAL A 439 30.30 -20.03 -1.58
N TRP A 440 30.85 -20.17 -2.78
CA TRP A 440 31.00 -21.46 -3.43
C TRP A 440 32.28 -22.16 -2.95
N THR A 441 32.16 -23.40 -2.47
CA THR A 441 33.27 -24.18 -1.91
C THR A 441 33.85 -25.22 -2.89
N GLY A 442 33.43 -25.19 -4.15
CA GLY A 442 33.75 -26.20 -5.16
C GLY A 442 32.72 -27.32 -5.29
N GLN A 443 31.95 -27.61 -4.22
CA GLN A 443 30.92 -28.65 -4.22
C GLN A 443 29.52 -28.09 -3.89
N ASN A 444 29.44 -27.15 -2.96
CA ASN A 444 28.19 -26.56 -2.51
C ASN A 444 28.34 -25.06 -2.24
N THR A 445 27.20 -24.40 -2.08
CA THR A 445 27.12 -23.03 -1.57
C THR A 445 26.94 -23.03 -0.05
N GLN A 446 27.72 -22.20 0.63
CA GLN A 446 27.63 -21.98 2.08
C GLN A 446 27.25 -20.54 2.36
N LEU A 447 26.34 -20.32 3.30
CA LEU A 447 25.93 -18.99 3.74
C LEU A 447 26.83 -18.54 4.90
N VAL A 448 27.33 -17.30 4.81
CA VAL A 448 28.16 -16.65 5.81
C VAL A 448 27.35 -15.51 6.44
N ASP A 449 27.34 -15.46 7.77
CA ASP A 449 26.86 -14.34 8.59
C ASP A 449 25.47 -13.76 8.22
N ILE A 450 24.44 -14.60 8.11
CA ILE A 450 23.06 -14.14 7.80
C ILE A 450 22.55 -13.06 8.77
N ASP A 451 22.96 -13.13 10.04
CA ASP A 451 22.53 -12.22 11.09
C ASP A 451 23.07 -10.78 10.94
N LYS A 452 24.00 -10.55 10.01
CA LYS A 452 24.46 -9.20 9.66
C LYS A 452 23.50 -8.47 8.72
N ALA A 453 22.54 -9.16 8.11
CA ALA A 453 21.64 -8.55 7.14
C ALA A 453 20.83 -7.41 7.76
N TYR A 454 20.72 -6.30 7.02
CA TYR A 454 19.99 -5.10 7.43
C TYR A 454 20.47 -4.47 8.74
N ARG A 455 21.78 -4.45 8.99
CA ARG A 455 22.37 -3.82 10.18
C ARG A 455 23.49 -2.84 9.80
N PRO A 456 23.69 -1.77 10.59
CA PRO A 456 24.93 -1.02 10.57
C PRO A 456 26.12 -1.96 10.86
N VAL A 457 27.21 -1.82 10.11
CA VAL A 457 28.41 -2.63 10.26
C VAL A 457 29.66 -1.77 10.24
N LEU A 458 30.72 -2.21 10.91
CA LEU A 458 31.99 -1.47 10.99
C LEU A 458 32.79 -1.50 9.68
N ALA A 459 32.57 -2.54 8.86
CA ALA A 459 33.29 -2.74 7.62
C ALA A 459 32.47 -3.58 6.64
N LEU A 460 32.61 -3.26 5.35
CA LEU A 460 32.12 -4.07 4.23
C LEU A 460 33.25 -4.31 3.24
N ALA A 461 33.29 -5.51 2.64
CA ALA A 461 34.30 -5.82 1.63
C ALA A 461 33.98 -5.06 0.33
N ALA A 462 34.96 -4.40 -0.28
CA ALA A 462 34.73 -3.59 -1.47
C ALA A 462 34.22 -4.40 -2.67
N ARG A 463 34.60 -5.69 -2.76
CA ARG A 463 34.13 -6.63 -3.80
C ARG A 463 32.62 -6.92 -3.77
N ASN A 464 31.94 -6.63 -2.66
CA ASN A 464 30.51 -6.90 -2.49
C ASN A 464 29.74 -5.71 -1.88
N ALA A 465 30.26 -4.50 -2.08
CA ALA A 465 29.68 -3.26 -1.62
C ALA A 465 29.73 -2.17 -2.69
N LEU A 466 28.85 -1.18 -2.53
CA LEU A 466 28.84 0.10 -3.23
C LEU A 466 29.23 1.18 -2.23
N ALA A 467 30.07 2.12 -2.66
CA ALA A 467 30.40 3.32 -1.91
C ALA A 467 29.93 4.55 -2.69
N LYS A 468 29.41 5.56 -1.98
CA LYS A 468 29.21 6.88 -2.57
C LYS A 468 30.56 7.44 -3.02
N ASN A 469 30.58 8.16 -4.14
CA ASN A 469 31.83 8.68 -4.67
C ASN A 469 32.64 9.49 -3.65
N GLU A 470 31.99 10.31 -2.82
CA GLU A 470 32.67 11.19 -1.85
C GLU A 470 33.54 10.42 -0.85
N VAL A 471 33.25 9.13 -0.63
CA VAL A 471 34.03 8.26 0.27
C VAL A 471 35.40 7.91 -0.33
N ILE A 472 35.47 7.72 -1.64
CA ILE A 472 36.63 7.13 -2.33
C ILE A 472 37.16 7.96 -3.51
N ALA A 473 36.62 9.15 -3.74
CA ALA A 473 36.87 9.99 -4.91
C ALA A 473 38.36 10.20 -5.22
N ASN A 474 39.17 10.42 -4.17
CA ASN A 474 40.60 10.74 -4.27
C ASN A 474 41.51 9.51 -4.32
N GLU A 475 40.96 8.30 -4.22
CA GLU A 475 41.78 7.09 -4.31
C GLU A 475 42.28 6.89 -5.74
N LEU A 476 43.55 6.46 -5.88
CA LEU A 476 44.11 6.11 -7.17
C LEU A 476 43.42 4.86 -7.71
N ALA A 477 42.87 4.95 -8.92
CA ALA A 477 42.03 3.90 -9.51
C ALA A 477 42.78 2.56 -9.65
N GLN A 478 44.07 2.61 -10.01
CA GLN A 478 44.92 1.42 -10.12
C GLN A 478 45.11 0.71 -8.77
N GLU A 479 45.40 1.46 -7.71
CA GLU A 479 45.61 0.91 -6.36
C GLU A 479 44.30 0.35 -5.79
N TRP A 480 43.20 1.07 -6.00
CA TRP A 480 41.87 0.62 -5.59
C TRP A 480 41.49 -0.69 -6.27
N LEU A 481 41.70 -0.80 -7.58
CA LEU A 481 41.35 -1.99 -8.36
C LEU A 481 42.27 -3.19 -8.07
N GLN A 482 43.58 -2.97 -7.89
CA GLN A 482 44.52 -4.03 -7.48
C GLN A 482 44.20 -4.59 -6.09
N GLY A 483 43.81 -3.72 -5.15
CA GLY A 483 43.48 -4.11 -3.78
C GLY A 483 42.07 -4.68 -3.60
N LEU A 484 41.21 -4.62 -4.62
CA LEU A 484 39.76 -4.84 -4.51
C LEU A 484 39.37 -6.13 -3.78
N ALA A 485 40.08 -7.24 -4.03
CA ALA A 485 39.77 -8.55 -3.45
C ALA A 485 39.88 -8.63 -1.92
N ASN A 486 40.77 -7.81 -1.33
CA ASN A 486 41.07 -7.80 0.11
C ASN A 486 40.71 -6.46 0.78
N ARG A 487 40.17 -5.51 0.01
CA ARG A 487 39.83 -4.18 0.48
C ARG A 487 38.54 -4.17 1.28
N PHE A 488 38.51 -3.36 2.33
CA PHE A 488 37.34 -3.07 3.15
C PHE A 488 37.09 -1.56 3.22
N TYR A 489 35.81 -1.19 3.26
CA TYR A 489 35.38 0.15 3.61
C TYR A 489 35.15 0.19 5.12
N GLU A 490 36.16 0.61 5.89
CA GLU A 490 36.12 0.68 7.35
C GLU A 490 35.72 2.07 7.85
N ASN A 491 35.03 2.13 9.00
CA ASN A 491 34.62 3.38 9.67
C ASN A 491 33.76 4.33 8.83
N ASN A 492 33.27 3.85 7.68
CA ASN A 492 32.28 4.55 6.88
C ASN A 492 30.90 4.21 7.45
N ASP A 493 29.95 5.14 7.35
CA ASP A 493 28.54 4.89 7.69
C ASP A 493 27.97 3.80 6.77
N ALA A 494 28.22 2.54 7.15
CA ALA A 494 28.03 1.37 6.32
C ALA A 494 26.86 0.53 6.83
N VAL A 495 25.99 0.11 5.90
CA VAL A 495 24.85 -0.76 6.20
C VAL A 495 24.94 -2.02 5.35
N ALA A 496 24.93 -3.16 6.03
CA ALA A 496 24.78 -4.45 5.39
C ALA A 496 23.31 -4.67 4.99
N LEU A 497 23.08 -5.15 3.78
CA LEU A 497 21.74 -5.45 3.24
C LEU A 497 21.47 -6.96 3.28
N ASP A 498 20.48 -7.42 2.51
CA ASP A 498 20.18 -8.84 2.36
C ASP A 498 21.38 -9.67 1.87
N VAL A 499 21.31 -10.99 1.97
CA VAL A 499 22.41 -11.92 1.61
C VAL A 499 22.34 -12.48 0.19
N PHE A 500 21.33 -12.11 -0.59
CA PHE A 500 21.02 -12.69 -1.90
C PHE A 500 21.69 -11.91 -3.05
N ASN A 501 21.58 -12.45 -4.27
CA ASN A 501 22.14 -11.88 -5.50
C ASN A 501 23.66 -11.68 -5.49
N TYR A 502 24.38 -12.33 -4.57
CA TYR A 502 25.85 -12.35 -4.57
C TYR A 502 26.36 -13.71 -4.08
N CYS A 503 27.30 -14.29 -4.83
CA CYS A 503 28.03 -15.48 -4.42
C CYS A 503 29.52 -15.31 -4.67
N ARG A 504 30.31 -15.36 -3.60
CA ARG A 504 31.78 -15.33 -3.71
C ARG A 504 32.29 -16.60 -4.36
N GLU A 505 33.21 -16.48 -5.32
CA GLU A 505 33.74 -17.58 -6.13
C GLU A 505 32.64 -18.37 -6.89
N GLY A 506 31.45 -17.77 -7.08
CA GLY A 506 30.27 -18.45 -7.61
C GLY A 506 30.14 -18.43 -9.12
N ILE A 507 31.01 -17.71 -9.84
CA ILE A 507 30.89 -17.59 -11.30
C ILE A 507 31.08 -18.94 -11.99
N GLY A 508 30.44 -19.15 -13.15
CA GLY A 508 30.58 -20.41 -13.90
C GLY A 508 29.91 -21.62 -13.24
N HIS A 509 29.21 -21.44 -12.12
CA HIS A 509 28.51 -22.51 -11.40
C HIS A 509 26.99 -22.25 -11.34
N PRO A 510 26.18 -22.81 -12.26
CA PRO A 510 24.73 -22.60 -12.29
C PRO A 510 24.00 -22.98 -10.99
N VAL A 511 24.57 -23.90 -10.19
CA VAL A 511 24.04 -24.25 -8.87
C VAL A 511 24.18 -23.08 -7.89
N ALA A 512 25.30 -22.36 -7.94
CA ALA A 512 25.53 -21.19 -7.09
C ALA A 512 24.56 -20.07 -7.42
N ALA A 513 24.41 -19.74 -8.71
CA ALA A 513 23.46 -18.76 -9.21
C ALA A 513 22.02 -19.06 -8.70
N ARG A 514 21.51 -20.28 -8.92
CA ARG A 514 20.18 -20.70 -8.46
C ARG A 514 19.98 -20.63 -6.94
N MET A 515 21.05 -20.80 -6.14
CA MET A 515 20.94 -20.71 -4.69
C MET A 515 20.88 -19.27 -4.19
N VAL A 516 21.57 -18.34 -4.85
CA VAL A 516 21.67 -16.95 -4.38
C VAL A 516 20.66 -16.01 -5.03
N GLU A 517 20.20 -16.34 -6.24
CA GLU A 517 19.10 -15.65 -6.88
C GLU A 517 17.84 -15.83 -6.02
N ASP A 518 17.12 -14.74 -5.83
CA ASP A 518 15.84 -14.76 -5.15
C ASP A 518 14.72 -15.22 -6.09
N ARG A 519 13.65 -15.79 -5.53
CA ARG A 519 12.53 -16.26 -6.35
C ARG A 519 11.91 -15.05 -7.05
N GLN A 520 11.72 -15.14 -8.36
CA GLN A 520 10.80 -14.25 -9.05
C GLN A 520 9.39 -14.58 -8.55
N ILE A 521 8.92 -13.86 -7.54
CA ILE A 521 7.50 -13.79 -7.22
C ILE A 521 6.98 -12.63 -8.08
N PRO A 522 6.30 -12.89 -9.20
CA PRO A 522 5.86 -11.84 -10.10
C PRO A 522 4.92 -10.91 -9.35
N LEU A 523 5.32 -9.65 -9.19
CA LEU A 523 4.39 -8.59 -8.86
C LEU A 523 3.36 -8.53 -9.98
N ARG A 524 2.08 -8.59 -9.62
CA ARG A 524 1.01 -8.76 -10.61
C ARG A 524 0.64 -7.45 -11.29
N LEU A 525 0.94 -6.31 -10.67
CA LEU A 525 0.57 -5.00 -11.17
C LEU A 525 1.72 -4.02 -11.01
N ASP A 526 2.04 -3.33 -12.11
CA ASP A 526 2.84 -2.12 -12.08
C ASP A 526 1.96 -0.94 -11.66
N LEU A 527 2.41 -0.13 -10.70
CA LEU A 527 1.61 0.97 -10.16
C LEU A 527 1.30 2.04 -11.22
N GLN A 528 2.25 2.39 -12.08
CA GLN A 528 2.04 3.43 -13.08
C GLN A 528 0.99 2.97 -14.11
N LEU A 529 1.10 1.72 -14.55
CA LEU A 529 0.10 1.11 -15.42
C LEU A 529 -1.27 1.06 -14.74
N LEU A 530 -1.35 0.60 -13.49
CA LEU A 530 -2.60 0.56 -12.72
C LEU A 530 -3.25 1.94 -12.60
N MET A 531 -2.47 2.99 -12.31
CA MET A 531 -2.97 4.36 -12.21
C MET A 531 -3.44 4.88 -13.57
N ALA A 532 -2.73 4.57 -14.66
CA ALA A 532 -3.16 4.95 -16.01
C ALA A 532 -4.48 4.28 -16.42
N GLU A 533 -4.62 2.98 -16.16
CA GLU A 533 -5.87 2.23 -16.39
C GLU A 533 -7.02 2.79 -15.53
N ALA A 534 -6.73 3.10 -14.26
CA ALA A 534 -7.70 3.70 -13.35
C ALA A 534 -8.20 5.07 -13.85
N ASP A 535 -7.28 5.92 -14.34
CA ASP A 535 -7.61 7.23 -14.91
C ASP A 535 -8.48 7.10 -16.18
N ALA A 536 -8.28 6.04 -16.96
CA ALA A 536 -9.03 5.76 -18.19
C ALA A 536 -10.44 5.19 -17.96
N LEU A 537 -10.80 4.79 -16.73
CA LEU A 537 -12.11 4.21 -16.46
C LEU A 537 -13.25 5.20 -16.78
N PRO A 538 -14.28 4.79 -17.54
CA PRO A 538 -15.38 5.67 -17.88
C PRO A 538 -16.29 5.93 -16.64
N PRO A 539 -17.10 7.01 -16.65
CA PRO A 539 -18.14 7.19 -15.65
C PRO A 539 -19.11 6.01 -15.66
N LEU A 540 -19.67 5.67 -14.49
CA LEU A 540 -20.54 4.52 -14.33
C LEU A 540 -21.84 4.67 -15.15
N TYR A 541 -21.97 3.91 -16.23
CA TYR A 541 -23.18 3.82 -17.03
C TYR A 541 -24.24 2.97 -16.32
N THR A 542 -25.37 3.58 -15.95
CA THR A 542 -26.57 2.83 -15.61
C THR A 542 -27.29 2.44 -16.89
N GLN A 543 -27.32 1.14 -17.22
CA GLN A 543 -28.31 0.66 -18.17
C GLN A 543 -29.70 0.96 -17.58
N ASN A 544 -30.56 1.63 -18.34
CA ASN A 544 -31.95 1.85 -17.96
C ASN A 544 -32.62 0.47 -17.82
N SER A 545 -32.79 0.01 -16.58
CA SER A 545 -33.53 -1.21 -16.30
C SER A 545 -34.97 -1.02 -16.77
N VAL A 546 -35.45 -1.90 -17.64
CA VAL A 546 -36.86 -1.96 -18.09
C VAL A 546 -37.77 -2.52 -16.99
N VAL A 547 -37.20 -2.92 -15.85
CA VAL A 547 -37.97 -3.42 -14.70
C VAL A 547 -38.65 -2.23 -14.01
N PRO A 548 -39.99 -2.26 -13.85
CA PRO A 548 -40.70 -1.22 -13.11
C PRO A 548 -40.17 -1.08 -11.69
N PHE A 549 -40.17 0.13 -11.17
CA PHE A 549 -39.64 0.42 -9.84
C PHE A 549 -40.46 1.53 -9.18
N LEU A 550 -40.42 1.60 -7.85
CA LEU A 550 -40.76 2.81 -7.12
C LEU A 550 -39.51 3.67 -6.98
N SER A 551 -39.61 4.94 -7.38
CA SER A 551 -38.51 5.91 -7.23
C SER A 551 -38.27 6.28 -5.77
N GLU A 552 -37.12 6.88 -5.50
CA GLU A 552 -36.79 7.52 -4.23
C GLU A 552 -37.89 8.47 -3.73
N GLN A 553 -38.50 9.23 -4.64
CA GLN A 553 -39.57 10.17 -4.32
C GLN A 553 -40.84 9.43 -3.91
N GLN A 554 -41.27 8.42 -4.70
CA GLN A 554 -42.45 7.62 -4.39
C GLN A 554 -42.29 6.85 -3.08
N LEU A 555 -41.08 6.34 -2.80
CA LEU A 555 -40.77 5.68 -1.54
C LEU A 555 -40.81 6.66 -0.36
N SER A 556 -40.25 7.86 -0.51
CA SER A 556 -40.33 8.90 0.53
C SER A 556 -41.77 9.32 0.81
N GLU A 557 -42.62 9.44 -0.23
CA GLU A 557 -44.04 9.80 -0.10
C GLU A 557 -44.85 8.73 0.64
N VAL A 558 -44.55 7.44 0.41
CA VAL A 558 -45.19 6.32 1.14
C VAL A 558 -44.92 6.40 2.65
N PHE A 559 -43.73 6.86 3.04
CA PHE A 559 -43.38 7.02 4.45
C PHE A 559 -43.95 8.31 5.04
N GLY A 560 -44.14 9.35 4.23
CA GLY A 560 -44.63 10.65 4.68
C GLY A 560 -43.63 11.32 5.61
N VAL A 561 -44.07 11.70 6.81
CA VAL A 561 -43.18 12.23 7.84
C VAL A 561 -42.35 11.08 8.42
N TRP A 562 -41.02 11.23 8.44
CA TRP A 562 -40.14 10.25 9.07
C TRP A 562 -40.33 10.26 10.60
N LEU A 563 -40.69 9.11 11.17
CA LEU A 563 -41.02 8.96 12.60
C LEU A 563 -39.92 8.20 13.38
N GLY A 564 -38.66 8.51 13.09
CA GLY A 564 -37.51 8.05 13.86
C GLY A 564 -37.18 8.97 15.04
N GLN A 565 -36.62 8.40 16.12
CA GLN A 565 -36.10 9.10 17.29
C GLN A 565 -34.63 9.48 17.11
N ALA A 566 -33.83 8.58 16.54
CA ALA A 566 -32.39 8.78 16.29
C ALA A 566 -32.02 8.60 14.81
N THR A 567 -33.04 8.55 13.95
CA THR A 567 -32.90 8.43 12.50
C THR A 567 -33.68 9.54 11.81
N PHE A 568 -33.14 10.01 10.69
CA PHE A 568 -33.67 11.13 9.92
C PHE A 568 -33.70 10.76 8.45
N ALA A 569 -34.70 11.23 7.72
CA ALA A 569 -34.74 11.05 6.27
C ALA A 569 -35.08 12.35 5.55
N SER A 570 -34.38 12.61 4.45
CA SER A 570 -34.56 13.78 3.60
C SER A 570 -34.39 13.40 2.13
N LEU A 571 -35.24 13.92 1.26
CA LEU A 571 -35.07 13.79 -0.19
C LEU A 571 -34.19 14.94 -0.71
N ASP A 572 -33.16 14.64 -1.49
CA ASP A 572 -32.32 15.64 -2.17
C ASP A 572 -32.00 15.21 -3.62
N ASP A 573 -31.21 16.01 -4.34
CA ASP A 573 -30.84 15.78 -5.76
C ASP A 573 -30.12 14.45 -6.02
N TYR A 574 -29.62 13.80 -4.97
CA TYR A 574 -28.92 12.53 -5.03
C TYR A 574 -29.76 11.36 -4.51
N GLY A 575 -31.05 11.53 -4.18
CA GLY A 575 -31.96 10.46 -3.79
C GLY A 575 -32.51 10.58 -2.37
N TRP A 576 -33.18 9.54 -1.88
CA TRP A 576 -33.76 9.55 -0.54
C TRP A 576 -32.71 9.19 0.51
N HIS A 577 -32.21 10.21 1.19
CA HIS A 577 -31.13 10.11 2.17
C HIS A 577 -31.69 9.74 3.53
N ILE A 578 -31.22 8.64 4.10
CA ILE A 578 -31.54 8.20 5.46
C ILE A 578 -30.25 8.28 6.28
N VAL A 579 -30.29 9.02 7.38
CA VAL A 579 -29.20 9.21 8.33
C VAL A 579 -29.59 8.56 9.65
N SER A 580 -28.66 7.81 10.22
CA SER A 580 -28.77 7.18 11.53
C SER A 580 -27.71 7.76 12.45
N GLU A 581 -28.15 8.33 13.57
CA GLU A 581 -27.30 8.73 14.69
C GLU A 581 -27.36 7.70 15.84
N LEU A 582 -27.92 6.51 15.57
CA LEU A 582 -27.98 5.42 16.53
C LEU A 582 -26.57 5.04 17.00
N PRO A 583 -26.37 4.77 18.30
CA PRO A 583 -25.18 4.08 18.77
C PRO A 583 -25.01 2.72 18.07
N ASP A 584 -23.77 2.28 17.91
CA ASP A 584 -23.46 0.94 17.41
C ASP A 584 -24.17 -0.12 18.33
N ASP A 585 -24.70 -1.21 17.74
CA ASP A 585 -25.57 -2.24 18.36
C ASP A 585 -27.02 -1.85 18.75
N GLN A 586 -27.43 -0.61 18.49
CA GLN A 586 -28.85 -0.26 18.50
C GLN A 586 -29.44 -0.36 17.09
N PHE A 587 -30.73 -0.67 17.05
CA PHE A 587 -31.50 -0.58 15.83
C PHE A 587 -32.77 0.23 16.09
N GLU A 588 -33.20 0.91 15.05
CA GLU A 588 -34.50 1.55 15.00
C GLU A 588 -35.25 0.99 13.79
N GLU A 589 -36.55 0.74 13.96
CA GLU A 589 -37.43 0.36 12.86
C GLU A 589 -38.41 1.51 12.61
N VAL A 590 -38.40 2.03 11.40
CA VAL A 590 -39.34 3.07 10.96
C VAL A 590 -40.26 2.43 9.93
N TRP A 591 -41.57 2.49 10.18
CA TRP A 591 -42.60 1.93 9.32
C TRP A 591 -43.31 3.03 8.53
N SER A 592 -43.73 2.73 7.31
CA SER A 592 -44.47 3.66 6.47
C SER A 592 -45.82 4.02 7.09
N LEU A 593 -46.26 5.27 6.88
CA LEU A 593 -47.64 5.68 7.16
C LEU A 593 -48.61 5.11 6.12
N GLY A 594 -48.18 5.02 4.87
CA GLY A 594 -48.94 4.39 3.80
C GLY A 594 -48.92 2.87 3.88
N ILE A 595 -50.06 2.25 3.54
CA ILE A 595 -50.19 0.83 3.23
C ILE A 595 -50.41 0.67 1.73
N ILE A 596 -49.77 -0.32 1.12
CA ILE A 596 -49.74 -0.50 -0.34
C ILE A 596 -50.45 -1.80 -0.71
N ALA A 597 -51.34 -1.75 -1.69
CA ALA A 597 -51.98 -2.97 -2.19
C ALA A 597 -50.96 -3.84 -2.95
N PRO A 598 -50.96 -5.18 -2.80
CA PRO A 598 -50.01 -6.08 -3.48
C PRO A 598 -49.89 -5.83 -5.00
N GLY A 599 -51.00 -5.48 -5.67
CA GLY A 599 -51.02 -5.17 -7.10
C GLY A 599 -50.14 -3.98 -7.50
N GLN A 600 -50.01 -2.97 -6.63
CA GLN A 600 -49.15 -1.80 -6.88
C GLN A 600 -47.66 -2.15 -6.80
N LEU A 601 -47.32 -3.17 -6.01
CA LEU A 601 -45.96 -3.72 -5.90
C LEU A 601 -45.68 -4.85 -6.90
N ARG A 602 -46.66 -5.17 -7.77
CA ARG A 602 -46.65 -6.34 -8.67
C ARG A 602 -46.43 -7.66 -7.92
N ALA A 603 -46.94 -7.73 -6.70
CA ALA A 603 -46.81 -8.85 -5.79
C ALA A 603 -48.02 -9.79 -5.96
N PHE A 604 -47.97 -10.71 -6.93
CA PHE A 604 -49.07 -11.63 -7.25
C PHE A 604 -48.74 -13.05 -6.78
N GLY A 605 -49.03 -13.36 -5.52
CA GLY A 605 -48.70 -14.64 -4.87
C GLY A 605 -47.21 -14.77 -4.52
N ILE A 606 -46.31 -14.51 -5.48
CA ILE A 606 -44.88 -14.35 -5.25
C ILE A 606 -44.49 -12.91 -5.56
N TRP A 607 -43.81 -12.27 -4.61
CA TRP A 607 -43.22 -10.95 -4.82
C TRP A 607 -41.72 -11.07 -5.00
N ARG A 608 -41.23 -10.52 -6.11
CA ARG A 608 -39.80 -10.35 -6.41
C ARG A 608 -39.50 -8.86 -6.36
N PHE A 609 -38.59 -8.45 -5.49
CA PHE A 609 -38.12 -7.06 -5.43
C PHE A 609 -36.62 -6.90 -5.12
N HIS A 610 -36.00 -5.90 -5.71
CA HIS A 610 -34.62 -5.52 -5.43
C HIS A 610 -34.58 -4.08 -4.95
N VAL A 611 -34.15 -3.89 -3.70
CA VAL A 611 -33.93 -2.55 -3.13
C VAL A 611 -32.54 -2.08 -3.49
N VAL A 612 -32.45 -0.98 -4.25
CA VAL A 612 -31.18 -0.36 -4.63
C VAL A 612 -30.87 0.77 -3.67
N THR A 613 -29.73 0.67 -3.02
CA THR A 613 -29.18 1.65 -2.08
C THR A 613 -27.72 1.93 -2.39
N SER A 614 -27.19 3.06 -1.92
CA SER A 614 -25.77 3.40 -2.09
C SER A 614 -24.80 2.58 -1.22
N GLY A 615 -25.31 1.73 -0.32
CA GLY A 615 -24.55 0.81 0.54
C GLY A 615 -25.49 -0.15 1.30
N GLY A 616 -25.12 -1.43 1.45
CA GLY A 616 -26.07 -2.48 1.90
C GLY A 616 -25.97 -2.92 3.36
N GLN A 617 -24.91 -2.60 4.10
CA GLN A 617 -24.66 -3.20 5.42
C GLN A 617 -25.34 -2.45 6.60
N LEU A 618 -25.82 -1.22 6.40
CA LEU A 618 -26.38 -0.37 7.47
C LEU A 618 -27.93 -0.35 7.50
N LEU A 619 -28.57 -0.92 6.48
CA LEU A 619 -30.00 -0.74 6.23
C LEU A 619 -30.62 -2.05 5.75
N GLN A 620 -31.67 -2.50 6.45
CA GLN A 620 -32.53 -3.59 6.00
C GLN A 620 -33.90 -3.05 5.62
N PHE A 621 -34.47 -3.60 4.56
CA PHE A 621 -35.82 -3.31 4.13
C PHE A 621 -36.79 -4.25 4.82
N LEU A 622 -37.83 -3.71 5.45
CA LEU A 622 -38.84 -4.46 6.17
C LEU A 622 -40.12 -4.56 5.35
N VAL A 623 -40.73 -5.74 5.38
CA VAL A 623 -42.01 -6.01 4.72
C VAL A 623 -42.95 -6.66 5.72
N GLN A 624 -44.14 -6.08 5.83
CA GLN A 624 -45.23 -6.61 6.64
C GLN A 624 -46.45 -6.87 5.75
N CYS A 625 -46.94 -8.11 5.72
CA CYS A 625 -48.18 -8.46 5.02
C CYS A 625 -49.34 -8.45 6.01
N LEU A 626 -50.40 -7.74 5.67
CA LEU A 626 -51.57 -7.52 6.51
C LEU A 626 -52.82 -8.14 5.85
N ASP A 627 -53.72 -8.67 6.67
CA ASP A 627 -55.00 -9.19 6.22
C ASP A 627 -56.09 -8.09 6.13
N PHE A 628 -57.36 -8.49 6.11
CA PHE A 628 -58.52 -7.59 6.00
C PHE A 628 -58.91 -6.90 7.31
N HIS A 629 -58.33 -7.34 8.44
CA HIS A 629 -58.48 -6.75 9.77
C HIS A 629 -57.22 -6.02 10.22
N ASP A 630 -56.26 -5.79 9.30
CA ASP A 630 -54.93 -5.26 9.58
C ASP A 630 -54.10 -6.14 10.53
N GLU A 631 -54.42 -7.43 10.64
CA GLU A 631 -53.61 -8.40 11.38
C GLU A 631 -52.38 -8.82 10.58
N ILE A 632 -51.27 -9.03 11.28
CA ILE A 632 -49.96 -9.31 10.68
C ILE A 632 -49.87 -10.78 10.28
N LEU A 633 -49.87 -11.05 8.99
CA LEU A 633 -49.67 -12.40 8.43
C LEU A 633 -48.19 -12.74 8.20
N LEU A 634 -47.36 -11.74 7.93
CA LEU A 634 -45.91 -11.88 7.74
C LEU A 634 -45.21 -10.61 8.17
N ASN A 635 -44.06 -10.73 8.83
CA ASN A 635 -43.13 -9.64 9.09
C ASN A 635 -41.71 -10.15 8.84
N LYS A 636 -40.97 -9.53 7.91
CA LYS A 636 -39.64 -10.01 7.52
C LYS A 636 -38.72 -8.86 7.08
N ALA A 637 -37.44 -8.97 7.44
CA ALA A 637 -36.36 -8.08 7.02
C ALA A 637 -35.56 -8.67 5.85
N PHE A 638 -35.07 -7.79 4.97
CA PHE A 638 -34.30 -8.14 3.78
C PHE A 638 -33.10 -7.22 3.64
N ASP A 639 -31.95 -7.80 3.29
CA ASP A 639 -30.73 -7.02 3.06
C ASP A 639 -30.84 -6.20 1.76
N CYS A 640 -30.36 -4.97 1.75
CA CYS A 640 -30.38 -4.15 0.54
C CYS A 640 -29.35 -4.62 -0.51
N ASN A 641 -29.52 -4.21 -1.77
CA ASN A 641 -28.64 -4.53 -2.90
C ASN A 641 -28.54 -6.02 -3.27
N GLN A 642 -29.58 -6.79 -2.94
CA GLN A 642 -29.72 -8.20 -3.28
C GLN A 642 -31.11 -8.49 -3.85
N ASN A 643 -31.23 -9.61 -4.58
CA ASN A 643 -32.50 -10.07 -5.14
C ASN A 643 -33.29 -10.86 -4.09
N HIS A 644 -34.52 -10.42 -3.76
CA HIS A 644 -35.35 -11.04 -2.72
C HIS A 644 -36.71 -11.52 -3.20
N GLN A 645 -36.98 -12.81 -3.04
CA GLN A 645 -38.25 -13.42 -3.39
C GLN A 645 -39.01 -13.84 -2.12
N ILE A 646 -40.29 -13.47 -2.04
CA ILE A 646 -41.19 -13.92 -0.98
C ILE A 646 -42.49 -14.46 -1.54
N THR A 647 -43.04 -15.48 -0.89
CA THR A 647 -44.41 -15.94 -1.13
C THR A 647 -45.33 -15.21 -0.17
N LEU A 648 -46.33 -14.50 -0.69
CA LEU A 648 -47.32 -13.79 0.12
C LEU A 648 -48.25 -14.81 0.82
N PRO A 649 -48.48 -14.68 2.14
CA PRO A 649 -49.46 -15.49 2.84
C PRO A 649 -50.85 -15.37 2.22
N PHE A 650 -51.61 -16.47 2.23
CA PHE A 650 -53.01 -16.45 1.83
C PHE A 650 -53.78 -15.46 2.70
N GLY A 651 -54.60 -14.61 2.07
CA GLY A 651 -55.35 -13.55 2.77
C GLY A 651 -54.65 -12.17 2.81
N THR A 652 -53.41 -12.05 2.32
CA THR A 652 -52.72 -10.75 2.24
C THR A 652 -53.51 -9.75 1.41
N ARG A 653 -53.94 -8.65 2.04
CA ARG A 653 -54.67 -7.55 1.39
C ARG A 653 -53.82 -6.30 1.24
N ASN A 654 -52.99 -6.00 2.23
CA ASN A 654 -52.15 -4.82 2.26
C ASN A 654 -50.69 -5.20 2.60
N ILE A 655 -49.74 -4.40 2.14
CA ILE A 655 -48.32 -4.51 2.46
C ILE A 655 -47.87 -3.20 3.06
N ARG A 656 -47.27 -3.27 4.25
CA ARG A 656 -46.60 -2.14 4.90
C ARG A 656 -45.09 -2.28 4.72
N LEU A 657 -44.44 -1.19 4.36
CA LEU A 657 -43.00 -1.13 4.16
C LEU A 657 -42.35 -0.52 5.39
N GLY A 658 -41.14 -0.95 5.70
CA GLY A 658 -40.35 -0.36 6.77
C GLY A 658 -38.87 -0.37 6.46
N TRP A 659 -38.11 0.31 7.30
CA TRP A 659 -36.66 0.30 7.28
C TRP A 659 -36.16 -0.03 8.67
N LYS A 660 -35.15 -0.87 8.73
CA LYS A 660 -34.39 -1.15 9.94
C LYS A 660 -32.98 -0.63 9.76
N MET A 661 -32.63 0.36 10.55
CA MET A 661 -31.31 0.97 10.59
C MET A 661 -30.53 0.28 11.70
N ILE A 662 -29.32 -0.17 11.40
CA ILE A 662 -28.49 -0.91 12.34
C ILE A 662 -27.18 -0.13 12.43
N SER A 663 -26.92 0.51 13.59
CA SER A 663 -25.79 1.41 13.86
C SER A 663 -25.84 2.81 13.23
N SER A 664 -24.83 3.62 13.56
CA SER A 664 -24.63 4.98 13.03
C SER A 664 -24.21 4.95 11.56
N GLY A 665 -24.67 5.90 10.76
CA GLY A 665 -24.26 6.02 9.37
C GLY A 665 -25.27 6.72 8.49
N SER A 666 -25.07 6.65 7.18
CA SER A 666 -25.97 7.27 6.21
C SER A 666 -26.02 6.46 4.92
N VAL A 667 -27.20 6.35 4.34
CA VAL A 667 -27.46 5.58 3.13
C VAL A 667 -28.47 6.31 2.26
N ARG A 668 -28.34 6.17 0.94
CA ARG A 668 -29.31 6.71 -0.02
C ARG A 668 -30.09 5.58 -0.64
N VAL A 669 -31.40 5.58 -0.42
CA VAL A 669 -32.33 4.72 -1.15
C VAL A 669 -32.54 5.33 -2.52
N LYS A 670 -32.23 4.55 -3.56
CA LYS A 670 -32.36 4.98 -4.96
C LYS A 670 -33.68 4.51 -5.55
N LYS A 671 -34.04 3.24 -5.36
CA LYS A 671 -35.30 2.69 -5.86
C LYS A 671 -35.63 1.33 -5.24
N LEU A 672 -36.91 0.96 -5.31
CA LEU A 672 -37.39 -0.39 -5.10
C LEU A 672 -37.80 -0.98 -6.45
N SER A 673 -36.96 -1.83 -7.03
CA SER A 673 -37.27 -2.52 -8.29
C SER A 673 -38.32 -3.59 -8.03
N LEU A 674 -39.43 -3.56 -8.74
CA LEU A 674 -40.57 -4.49 -8.63
C LEU A 674 -40.35 -5.73 -9.50
N GLY A 675 -39.15 -6.29 -9.39
CA GLY A 675 -38.66 -7.47 -10.10
C GLY A 675 -37.15 -7.41 -10.34
N TRP A 676 -36.64 -8.44 -10.99
CA TRP A 676 -35.33 -8.50 -11.66
C TRP A 676 -35.44 -9.56 -12.76
N LYS A 677 -34.56 -9.51 -13.76
CA LYS A 677 -34.50 -10.54 -14.82
C LYS A 677 -33.73 -11.76 -14.35
#